data_AF-A0A1I3MRH0-F1
#
_entry.id   AF-A0A1I3MRH0-F1
#
_cell.length_a   1.000
_cell.length_b   1.000
_cell.length_c   1.000
_cell.angle_alpha   90.00
_cell.angle_beta   90.00
_cell.angle_gamma   90.00
#
_symmetry.space_group_name_H-M   'P 1'
#
loop_
_entity.id
_entity.type
_entity.pdbx_description
1 polymer ?
#
loop_
_entity_poly.entity_id
_entity_poly.type
_entity_poly.pdbx_seq_one_letter_code
_entity_poly.pdbx_strand_id
1 'polypeptide(L)'
;MLFTALLIDYARIAAFNKQSELAAQSGVRSALSAYDDALYTRYGLFGAGGSDRGELFAQAAEHNWPPEDGNGFQLLRIRREASHVDAYEVLGNQAVFTRQVLEEMKYKAPIDFTMEIASRFAPMGSALKEASATVGALEDVKHLYEEREMHLERVEDIRRESAGRLPGIASKLEAASTIAGGYGDYENWMREDAALGEDEQPAHADAIEAYRSRALNDSAALASAASGELARLKTGLARALSELQSAERLNASIAEAAKRMEESQDGGGFDDLAGAQLGGQTASSMTPGELAGFGGTRKSIGGLTMEADWFARYREEINGQLEAFEWLDGAAAGFGAAVRAAVGAPGGAAALGQAWAGANRAFQDYDRPYGNPGTALKARQEELRRRHAGDEERKSNEAAAQSKWGQVQTIIGGMSAEPGSEEQRKAFEDAKRLAADNLTFNQATETDGDSDGEPSGSAAEDSGDAAKSALSSMGTMFGGMGDLLQGIRDPLYVNEYVAHRFSRFDPKLLREVIAGGSREAFAQSLSLENQETEFILYGFGEPGSNIAAAYGEIFASRLAIRTMEGLIACRALGNPLLILSAAVLYGIEKSIADMTALAETGKAQLSKYVPVELTYADYLRLFLVLHGSGGQARTARVIAVIEHNTGADLSNVATGLSGEMTSSVNLWFLPGLMRSFTATGILSGKVKDGRYEKTQTIGSSYG
;
A
#
# COMPACT_ATOMS: atom_id res chain seq x y z
N MET A 1 -69.66 -22.86 -51.68
CA MET A 1 -68.60 -22.64 -52.68
C MET A 1 -67.75 -21.41 -52.34
N LEU A 2 -68.31 -20.19 -52.34
CA LEU A 2 -67.53 -18.95 -52.09
C LEU A 2 -66.92 -18.87 -50.67
N PHE A 3 -67.66 -19.30 -49.65
CA PHE A 3 -67.16 -19.41 -48.27
C PHE A 3 -66.05 -20.46 -48.11
N THR A 4 -66.17 -21.60 -48.80
CA THR A 4 -65.16 -22.65 -48.78
C THR A 4 -63.86 -22.20 -49.48
N ALA A 5 -63.98 -21.50 -50.61
CA ALA A 5 -62.85 -20.90 -51.31
C ALA A 5 -62.13 -19.85 -50.45
N LEU A 6 -62.89 -19.03 -49.71
CA LEU A 6 -62.36 -18.07 -48.74
C LEU A 6 -61.56 -18.77 -47.63
N LEU A 7 -62.12 -19.81 -47.02
CA LEU A 7 -61.44 -20.59 -45.97
C LEU A 7 -60.18 -21.27 -46.47
N ILE A 8 -60.17 -21.78 -47.71
CA ILE A 8 -58.99 -22.40 -48.32
C ILE A 8 -57.88 -21.36 -48.52
N ASP A 9 -58.16 -20.20 -49.12
CA ASP A 9 -57.14 -19.16 -49.28
C ASP A 9 -56.67 -18.63 -47.91
N TYR A 10 -57.56 -18.49 -46.92
CA TYR A 10 -57.17 -18.09 -45.55
C TYR A 10 -56.26 -19.13 -44.87
N ALA A 11 -56.60 -20.42 -44.93
CA ALA A 11 -55.78 -21.49 -44.37
C ALA A 11 -54.42 -21.58 -45.06
N ARG A 12 -54.37 -21.37 -46.39
CA ARG A 12 -53.11 -21.30 -47.15
C ARG A 12 -52.26 -20.09 -46.75
N ILE A 13 -52.87 -18.92 -46.53
CA ILE A 13 -52.16 -17.74 -46.00
C ILE A 13 -51.60 -18.01 -44.60
N ALA A 14 -52.38 -18.65 -43.72
CA ALA A 14 -51.92 -19.00 -42.38
C ALA A 14 -50.73 -19.99 -42.41
N ALA A 15 -50.81 -21.03 -43.24
CA ALA A 15 -49.73 -21.99 -43.43
C ALA A 15 -48.47 -21.35 -44.08
N PHE A 16 -48.67 -20.49 -45.08
CA PHE A 16 -47.61 -19.66 -45.67
C PHE A 16 -46.92 -18.80 -44.62
N ASN A 17 -47.69 -18.07 -43.79
CA ASN A 17 -47.12 -17.23 -42.75
C ASN A 17 -46.20 -18.02 -41.80
N LYS A 18 -46.62 -19.24 -41.42
CA LYS A 18 -45.82 -20.09 -40.54
C LYS A 18 -44.57 -20.65 -41.23
N GLN A 19 -44.68 -21.09 -42.48
CA GLN A 19 -43.52 -21.58 -43.24
C GLN A 19 -42.51 -20.46 -43.54
N SER A 20 -42.97 -19.25 -43.85
CA SER A 20 -42.09 -18.10 -44.05
C SER A 20 -41.40 -17.66 -42.76
N GLU A 21 -42.07 -17.76 -41.61
CA GLU A 21 -41.44 -17.51 -40.31
C GLU A 21 -40.33 -18.54 -40.00
N LEU A 22 -40.60 -19.84 -40.20
CA LEU A 22 -39.61 -20.90 -39.98
C LEU A 22 -38.41 -20.78 -40.94
N ALA A 23 -38.67 -20.44 -42.20
CA ALA A 23 -37.62 -20.20 -43.20
C ALA A 23 -36.76 -19.00 -42.83
N ALA A 24 -37.36 -17.89 -42.36
CA ALA A 24 -36.61 -16.74 -41.84
C ALA A 24 -35.77 -17.12 -40.61
N GLN A 25 -36.33 -17.87 -39.64
CA GLN A 25 -35.58 -18.35 -38.46
C GLN A 25 -34.40 -19.25 -38.84
N SER A 26 -34.60 -20.16 -39.79
CA SER A 26 -33.51 -21.00 -40.32
C SER A 26 -32.46 -20.17 -41.06
N GLY A 27 -32.88 -19.16 -41.81
CA GLY A 27 -32.01 -18.20 -42.47
C GLY A 27 -31.10 -17.46 -41.50
N VAL A 28 -31.67 -16.89 -40.43
CA VAL A 28 -30.88 -16.18 -39.40
C VAL A 28 -29.90 -17.13 -38.70
N ARG A 29 -30.32 -18.36 -38.37
CA ARG A 29 -29.42 -19.37 -37.77
C ARG A 29 -28.28 -19.77 -38.69
N SER A 30 -28.53 -19.88 -40.00
CA SER A 30 -27.49 -20.13 -40.99
C SER A 30 -26.51 -18.96 -41.09
N ALA A 31 -27.02 -17.72 -41.12
CA ALA A 31 -26.18 -16.52 -41.12
C ALA A 31 -25.33 -16.39 -39.84
N LEU A 32 -25.87 -16.78 -38.68
CA LEU A 32 -25.15 -16.89 -37.41
C LEU A 32 -24.26 -18.15 -37.32
N SER A 33 -24.28 -19.07 -38.27
CA SER A 33 -23.35 -20.21 -38.24
C SER A 33 -21.97 -19.83 -38.78
N ALA A 34 -21.90 -18.73 -39.55
CA ALA A 34 -20.66 -18.19 -40.09
C ALA A 34 -20.00 -17.22 -39.09
N TYR A 35 -19.43 -17.78 -38.02
CA TYR A 35 -18.63 -17.02 -37.06
C TYR A 35 -17.15 -16.95 -37.46
N ASP A 36 -16.42 -16.01 -36.87
CA ASP A 36 -14.96 -15.90 -37.03
C ASP A 36 -14.22 -16.95 -36.18
N ASP A 37 -13.53 -17.87 -36.86
CA ASP A 37 -12.85 -19.00 -36.22
C ASP A 37 -11.66 -18.58 -35.36
N ALA A 38 -10.97 -17.48 -35.71
CA ALA A 38 -9.82 -16.99 -34.95
C ALA A 38 -10.26 -16.36 -33.62
N LEU A 39 -11.34 -15.56 -33.64
CA LEU A 39 -11.97 -15.03 -32.43
C LEU A 39 -12.48 -16.15 -31.52
N TYR A 40 -13.13 -17.16 -32.09
CA TYR A 40 -13.65 -18.27 -31.29
C TYR A 40 -12.54 -19.16 -30.71
N THR A 41 -11.54 -19.53 -31.51
CA THR A 41 -10.49 -20.45 -31.07
C THR A 41 -9.59 -19.81 -30.01
N ARG A 42 -9.13 -18.57 -30.24
CA ARG A 42 -8.22 -17.89 -29.30
C ARG A 42 -8.97 -17.36 -28.08
N TYR A 43 -10.10 -16.69 -28.29
CA TYR A 43 -10.79 -15.94 -27.25
C TYR A 43 -12.13 -16.54 -26.82
N GLY A 44 -12.67 -17.55 -27.50
CA GLY A 44 -13.97 -18.14 -27.13
C GLY A 44 -15.18 -17.26 -27.47
N LEU A 45 -14.96 -16.15 -28.17
CA LEU A 45 -15.99 -15.18 -28.51
C LEU A 45 -16.63 -15.48 -29.87
N PHE A 46 -17.93 -15.23 -29.96
CA PHE A 46 -18.68 -15.35 -31.20
C PHE A 46 -18.90 -13.97 -31.82
N GLY A 47 -18.34 -13.80 -33.01
CA GLY A 47 -18.56 -12.65 -33.89
C GLY A 47 -18.77 -13.11 -35.31
N ALA A 48 -19.53 -12.35 -36.10
CA ALA A 48 -19.75 -12.66 -37.51
C ALA A 48 -18.42 -12.73 -38.30
N GLY A 49 -18.24 -13.82 -39.07
CA GLY A 49 -17.05 -14.09 -39.88
C GLY A 49 -17.27 -13.89 -41.40
N GLY A 50 -16.17 -13.90 -42.16
CA GLY A 50 -16.03 -13.45 -43.56
C GLY A 50 -16.82 -14.13 -44.69
N SER A 51 -17.97 -14.74 -44.43
CA SER A 51 -18.92 -15.20 -45.46
C SER A 51 -20.04 -14.19 -45.68
N ASP A 52 -20.60 -14.11 -46.91
CA ASP A 52 -21.77 -13.25 -47.17
C ASP A 52 -23.01 -13.79 -46.44
N ARG A 53 -23.36 -13.13 -45.35
CA ARG A 53 -24.49 -13.49 -44.49
C ARG A 53 -25.84 -13.31 -45.18
N GLY A 54 -25.96 -12.35 -46.09
CA GLY A 54 -27.17 -12.17 -46.89
C GLY A 54 -27.39 -13.36 -47.81
N GLU A 55 -26.31 -13.87 -48.40
CA GLU A 55 -26.35 -15.08 -49.22
C GLU A 55 -26.67 -16.33 -48.38
N LEU A 56 -25.99 -16.54 -47.25
CA LEU A 56 -26.25 -17.68 -46.36
C LEU A 56 -27.68 -17.69 -45.80
N PHE A 57 -28.21 -16.50 -45.48
CA PHE A 57 -29.59 -16.32 -45.07
C PHE A 57 -30.55 -16.71 -46.20
N ALA A 58 -30.33 -16.17 -47.41
CA ALA A 58 -31.19 -16.41 -48.57
C ALA A 58 -31.20 -17.89 -48.97
N GLN A 59 -30.03 -18.52 -49.06
CA GLN A 59 -29.89 -19.93 -49.42
C GLN A 59 -30.60 -20.84 -48.41
N ALA A 60 -30.39 -20.62 -47.11
CA ALA A 60 -31.04 -21.43 -46.08
C ALA A 60 -32.55 -21.21 -46.02
N ALA A 61 -33.02 -19.98 -46.23
CA ALA A 61 -34.45 -19.69 -46.27
C ALA A 61 -35.14 -20.33 -47.48
N GLU A 62 -34.51 -20.32 -48.66
CA GLU A 62 -35.05 -20.97 -49.87
C GLU A 62 -35.08 -22.51 -49.76
N HIS A 63 -34.07 -23.12 -49.12
CA HIS A 63 -34.02 -24.56 -48.89
C HIS A 63 -35.10 -25.09 -47.92
N ASN A 64 -35.81 -24.20 -47.20
CA ASN A 64 -36.94 -24.60 -46.36
C ASN A 64 -38.22 -24.90 -47.16
N TRP A 65 -38.27 -24.55 -48.45
CA TRP A 65 -39.43 -24.78 -49.31
C TRP A 65 -39.12 -25.80 -50.40
N PRO A 66 -40.12 -26.56 -50.87
CA PRO A 66 -39.92 -27.48 -51.98
C PRO A 66 -39.57 -26.71 -53.27
N PRO A 67 -38.65 -27.23 -54.10
CA PRO A 67 -38.22 -26.57 -55.33
C PRO A 67 -39.38 -26.39 -56.33
N GLU A 68 -39.43 -25.27 -57.04
CA GLU A 68 -40.49 -24.97 -58.02
C GLU A 68 -40.56 -26.02 -59.16
N ASP A 69 -39.47 -26.74 -59.44
CA ASP A 69 -39.32 -27.64 -60.60
C ASP A 69 -39.81 -29.09 -60.37
N GLY A 70 -40.43 -29.39 -59.21
CA GLY A 70 -40.98 -30.71 -58.94
C GLY A 70 -42.26 -30.99 -59.74
N ASN A 71 -42.35 -32.13 -60.45
CA ASN A 71 -43.54 -32.61 -61.19
C ASN A 71 -44.78 -32.95 -60.31
N GLY A 72 -44.86 -32.45 -59.07
CA GLY A 72 -45.92 -32.74 -58.09
C GLY A 72 -46.83 -31.54 -57.78
N PHE A 73 -48.02 -31.82 -57.23
CA PHE A 73 -48.92 -30.77 -56.75
C PHE A 73 -48.35 -30.07 -55.50
N GLN A 74 -48.10 -28.77 -55.60
CA GLN A 74 -47.62 -27.95 -54.48
C GLN A 74 -48.75 -27.12 -53.86
N LEU A 75 -49.06 -27.43 -52.60
CA LEU A 75 -50.11 -26.74 -51.83
C LEU A 75 -49.79 -25.25 -51.62
N LEU A 76 -48.51 -24.93 -51.38
CA LEU A 76 -47.99 -23.58 -51.19
C LEU A 76 -46.86 -23.36 -52.20
N ARG A 77 -47.07 -22.48 -53.20
CA ARG A 77 -46.01 -22.06 -54.12
C ARG A 77 -45.38 -20.78 -53.58
N ILE A 78 -44.53 -20.95 -52.58
CA ILE A 78 -43.86 -19.85 -51.89
C ILE A 78 -42.67 -19.39 -52.72
N ARG A 79 -42.49 -18.07 -52.83
CA ARG A 79 -41.36 -17.44 -53.51
C ARG A 79 -40.74 -16.40 -52.60
N ARG A 80 -39.41 -16.35 -52.55
CA ARG A 80 -38.69 -15.22 -51.95
C ARG A 80 -38.67 -14.06 -52.95
N GLU A 81 -39.11 -12.90 -52.51
CA GLU A 81 -39.10 -11.67 -53.31
C GLU A 81 -37.86 -10.82 -52.97
N ALA A 82 -37.52 -10.73 -51.68
CA ALA A 82 -36.34 -10.04 -51.19
C ALA A 82 -35.90 -10.62 -49.83
N SER A 83 -34.61 -10.48 -49.54
CA SER A 83 -34.04 -10.81 -48.22
C SER A 83 -32.84 -9.94 -47.94
N HIS A 84 -32.67 -9.52 -46.69
CA HIS A 84 -31.46 -8.89 -46.20
C HIS A 84 -31.23 -9.22 -44.73
N VAL A 85 -30.01 -8.98 -44.27
CA VAL A 85 -29.60 -9.21 -42.89
C VAL A 85 -28.90 -7.95 -42.40
N ASP A 86 -29.37 -7.42 -41.28
CA ASP A 86 -28.78 -6.27 -40.59
C ASP A 86 -28.16 -6.72 -39.26
N ALA A 87 -27.05 -6.07 -38.88
CA ALA A 87 -26.48 -6.22 -37.55
C ALA A 87 -27.20 -5.29 -36.57
N TYR A 88 -27.55 -5.78 -35.38
CA TYR A 88 -28.18 -4.96 -34.32
C TYR A 88 -27.41 -4.96 -32.99
N GLU A 89 -26.47 -5.89 -32.80
CA GLU A 89 -25.53 -5.92 -31.67
C GLU A 89 -24.11 -6.16 -32.22
N VAL A 90 -23.11 -5.56 -31.56
CA VAL A 90 -21.69 -5.66 -31.92
C VAL A 90 -20.82 -5.99 -30.71
N LEU A 91 -19.70 -6.66 -30.94
CA LEU A 91 -18.84 -7.20 -29.88
C LEU A 91 -18.06 -6.11 -29.14
N GLY A 92 -17.83 -4.95 -29.77
CA GLY A 92 -17.20 -3.79 -29.12
C GLY A 92 -18.07 -3.13 -28.06
N ASN A 93 -19.37 -3.46 -27.99
CA ASN A 93 -20.22 -3.03 -26.89
C ASN A 93 -19.88 -3.84 -25.64
N GLN A 94 -19.45 -3.17 -24.57
CA GLN A 94 -18.94 -3.84 -23.37
C GLN A 94 -19.98 -4.72 -22.68
N ALA A 95 -21.28 -4.39 -22.75
CA ALA A 95 -22.34 -5.22 -22.19
C ALA A 95 -22.51 -6.52 -22.99
N VAL A 96 -22.43 -6.44 -24.32
CA VAL A 96 -22.49 -7.60 -25.22
C VAL A 96 -21.25 -8.48 -25.03
N PHE A 97 -20.06 -7.88 -25.00
CA PHE A 97 -18.80 -8.55 -24.72
C PHE A 97 -18.86 -9.32 -23.40
N THR A 98 -19.22 -8.62 -22.32
CA THR A 98 -19.29 -9.19 -20.98
C THR A 98 -20.28 -10.35 -20.94
N ARG A 99 -21.47 -10.21 -21.56
CA ARG A 99 -22.46 -11.30 -21.64
C ARG A 99 -21.87 -12.58 -22.25
N GLN A 100 -21.09 -12.47 -23.33
CA GLN A 100 -20.46 -13.64 -23.94
C GLN A 100 -19.38 -14.26 -23.03
N VAL A 101 -18.53 -13.42 -22.41
CA VAL A 101 -17.52 -13.87 -21.45
C VAL A 101 -18.17 -14.62 -20.27
N LEU A 102 -19.29 -14.10 -19.75
CA LEU A 102 -20.02 -14.73 -18.66
C LEU A 102 -20.56 -16.10 -19.03
N GLU A 103 -21.13 -16.27 -20.22
CA GLU A 103 -21.63 -17.58 -20.67
C GLU A 103 -20.50 -18.58 -20.92
N GLU A 104 -19.34 -18.13 -21.42
CA GLU A 104 -18.17 -18.99 -21.58
C GLU A 104 -17.63 -19.49 -20.23
N MET A 105 -17.53 -18.59 -19.25
CA MET A 105 -16.88 -18.87 -17.96
C MET A 105 -17.83 -19.42 -16.90
N LYS A 106 -19.13 -19.45 -17.18
CA LYS A 106 -20.23 -19.87 -16.30
C LYS A 106 -19.98 -21.11 -15.46
N TYR A 107 -19.31 -22.09 -16.04
CA TYR A 107 -19.02 -23.37 -15.41
C TYR A 107 -17.55 -23.56 -15.04
N LYS A 108 -16.63 -22.82 -15.67
CA LYS A 108 -15.18 -22.94 -15.47
C LYS A 108 -14.70 -22.11 -14.27
N ALA A 109 -15.02 -20.82 -14.29
CA ALA A 109 -14.50 -19.85 -13.32
C ALA A 109 -14.78 -20.18 -11.84
N PRO A 110 -16.00 -20.59 -11.43
CA PRO A 110 -16.23 -20.95 -10.02
C PRO A 110 -15.38 -22.12 -9.54
N ILE A 111 -15.15 -23.12 -10.40
CA ILE A 111 -14.42 -24.33 -10.06
C ILE A 111 -12.92 -24.00 -9.97
N ASP A 112 -12.39 -23.38 -11.01
CA ASP A 112 -10.96 -23.11 -11.15
C ASP A 112 -10.48 -22.16 -10.04
N PHE A 113 -11.19 -21.06 -9.79
CA PHE A 113 -10.77 -20.10 -8.76
C PHE A 113 -10.92 -20.64 -7.33
N THR A 114 -12.07 -21.23 -7.01
CA THR A 114 -12.34 -21.68 -5.64
C THR A 114 -11.42 -22.82 -5.24
N MET A 115 -11.21 -23.78 -6.14
CA MET A 115 -10.40 -24.97 -5.85
C MET A 115 -8.90 -24.71 -5.98
N GLU A 116 -8.46 -23.83 -6.89
CA GLU A 116 -7.03 -23.64 -7.15
C GLU A 116 -6.41 -22.45 -6.45
N ILE A 117 -7.18 -21.40 -6.16
CA ILE A 117 -6.65 -20.14 -5.63
C ILE A 117 -7.13 -19.90 -4.19
N ALA A 118 -8.44 -19.70 -3.98
CA ALA A 118 -8.98 -19.35 -2.67
C ALA A 118 -8.68 -20.43 -1.61
N SER A 119 -8.76 -21.71 -1.98
CA SER A 119 -8.45 -22.85 -1.10
C SER A 119 -7.00 -22.87 -0.58
N ARG A 120 -6.05 -22.28 -1.32
CA ARG A 120 -4.62 -22.25 -0.94
C ARG A 120 -4.31 -21.18 0.10
N PHE A 121 -5.04 -20.06 0.06
CA PHE A 121 -4.81 -18.91 0.94
C PHE A 121 -5.68 -18.91 2.20
N ALA A 122 -6.89 -19.46 2.12
CA ALA A 122 -7.82 -19.55 3.26
C ALA A 122 -7.18 -20.06 4.58
N PRO A 123 -6.32 -21.11 4.59
CA PRO A 123 -5.71 -21.62 5.82
C PRO A 123 -4.78 -20.64 6.55
N MET A 124 -4.36 -19.56 5.88
CA MET A 124 -3.49 -18.52 6.45
C MET A 124 -4.26 -17.30 6.95
N GLY A 125 -5.57 -17.19 6.66
CA GLY A 125 -6.36 -15.98 6.93
C GLY A 125 -6.25 -15.50 8.37
N SER A 126 -6.44 -16.39 9.36
CA SER A 126 -6.32 -16.02 10.77
C SER A 126 -4.92 -15.58 11.17
N ALA A 127 -3.87 -16.20 10.63
CA ALA A 127 -2.49 -15.83 10.96
C ALA A 127 -2.09 -14.49 10.34
N LEU A 128 -2.50 -14.24 9.09
CA LEU A 128 -2.28 -12.96 8.41
C LEU A 128 -3.06 -11.82 9.06
N LYS A 129 -4.29 -12.08 9.51
CA LYS A 129 -5.10 -11.14 10.31
C LYS A 129 -4.35 -10.72 11.59
N GLU A 130 -3.91 -11.71 12.37
CA GLU A 130 -3.17 -11.47 13.62
C GLU A 130 -1.83 -10.76 13.37
N ALA A 131 -1.12 -11.12 12.30
CA ALA A 131 0.11 -10.45 11.90
C ALA A 131 -0.12 -9.00 11.47
N SER A 132 -1.15 -8.73 10.66
CA SER A 132 -1.51 -7.38 10.22
C SER A 132 -1.82 -6.47 11.41
N ALA A 133 -2.66 -6.94 12.33
CA ALA A 133 -2.96 -6.22 13.58
C ALA A 133 -1.71 -6.02 14.44
N THR A 134 -0.82 -7.00 14.52
CA THR A 134 0.41 -6.92 15.33
C THR A 134 1.45 -5.97 14.73
N VAL A 135 1.71 -6.03 13.42
CA VAL A 135 2.66 -5.12 12.74
C VAL A 135 2.13 -3.70 12.77
N GLY A 136 0.85 -3.48 12.41
CA GLY A 136 0.25 -2.15 12.47
C GLY A 136 0.36 -1.52 13.85
N ALA A 137 0.07 -2.31 14.89
CA ALA A 137 0.23 -1.90 16.28
C ALA A 137 1.67 -1.52 16.67
N LEU A 138 2.64 -2.35 16.26
CA LEU A 138 4.04 -2.17 16.63
C LEU A 138 4.67 -0.98 15.89
N GLU A 139 4.33 -0.77 14.61
CA GLU A 139 4.81 0.40 13.85
C GLU A 139 4.25 1.71 14.43
N ASP A 140 2.95 1.77 14.75
CA ASP A 140 2.36 2.96 15.36
C ASP A 140 3.03 3.31 16.71
N VAL A 141 3.38 2.30 17.50
CA VAL A 141 4.11 2.49 18.76
C VAL A 141 5.58 2.79 18.55
N LYS A 142 6.23 2.24 17.50
CA LYS A 142 7.64 2.49 17.17
C LYS A 142 7.90 3.99 17.04
N HIS A 143 7.11 4.70 16.24
CA HIS A 143 7.29 6.13 16.02
C HIS A 143 7.15 6.92 17.33
N LEU A 144 6.12 6.64 18.14
CA LEU A 144 5.93 7.30 19.44
C LEU A 144 7.07 7.00 20.42
N TYR A 145 7.57 5.77 20.42
CA TYR A 145 8.70 5.35 21.25
C TYR A 145 9.96 6.10 20.85
N GLU A 146 10.31 6.15 19.57
CA GLU A 146 11.52 6.81 19.09
C GLU A 146 11.49 8.32 19.35
N GLU A 147 10.35 8.98 19.13
CA GLU A 147 10.20 10.40 19.49
C GLU A 147 10.37 10.62 21.00
N ARG A 148 9.78 9.75 21.83
CA ARG A 148 9.96 9.83 23.29
C ARG A 148 11.43 9.71 23.68
N GLU A 149 12.14 8.72 23.15
CA GLU A 149 13.56 8.51 23.46
C GLU A 149 14.41 9.70 23.01
N MET A 150 14.13 10.28 21.84
CA MET A 150 14.80 11.49 21.37
C MET A 150 14.60 12.67 22.33
N HIS A 151 13.39 12.86 22.87
CA HIS A 151 13.14 13.89 23.89
C HIS A 151 13.95 13.62 25.17
N LEU A 152 14.03 12.37 25.63
CA LEU A 152 14.83 12.00 26.81
C LEU A 152 16.34 12.23 26.61
N GLU A 153 16.87 11.94 25.42
CA GLU A 153 18.25 12.23 25.04
C GLU A 153 18.54 13.74 25.08
N ARG A 154 17.62 14.57 24.56
CA ARG A 154 17.76 16.03 24.63
C ARG A 154 17.81 16.54 26.07
N VAL A 155 17.02 15.98 26.99
CA VAL A 155 17.09 16.33 28.42
C VAL A 155 18.50 16.08 28.96
N GLU A 156 19.09 14.93 28.66
CA GLU A 156 20.44 14.57 29.09
C GLU A 156 21.51 15.51 28.50
N ASP A 157 21.43 15.81 27.21
CA ASP A 157 22.38 16.70 26.55
C ASP A 157 22.37 18.10 27.17
N ILE A 158 21.18 18.66 27.40
CA ILE A 158 21.01 19.97 28.06
C ILE A 158 21.65 19.98 29.45
N ARG A 159 21.48 18.90 30.22
CA ARG A 159 22.06 18.80 31.57
C ARG A 159 23.58 18.70 31.52
N ARG A 160 24.15 17.96 30.55
CA ARG A 160 25.61 17.83 30.38
C ARG A 160 26.28 19.10 29.91
N GLU A 161 25.61 19.92 29.11
CA GLU A 161 26.14 21.22 28.71
C GLU A 161 26.56 22.08 29.92
N SER A 162 25.83 21.98 31.05
CA SER A 162 26.21 22.67 32.30
C SER A 162 27.49 22.14 32.93
N ALA A 163 27.70 20.82 32.91
CA ALA A 163 28.90 20.18 33.43
C ALA A 163 30.16 20.66 32.68
N GLY A 164 30.04 20.88 31.37
CA GLY A 164 31.13 21.39 30.54
C GLY A 164 31.59 22.82 30.86
N ARG A 165 30.79 23.59 31.62
CA ARG A 165 31.08 25.01 31.95
C ARG A 165 31.61 25.22 33.36
N LEU A 166 31.56 24.21 34.22
CA LEU A 166 32.09 24.26 35.60
C LEU A 166 33.59 24.57 35.73
N PRO A 167 34.48 24.16 34.82
CA PRO A 167 35.90 24.51 34.93
C PRO A 167 36.15 26.03 35.00
N GLY A 168 35.28 26.83 34.35
CA GLY A 168 35.35 28.29 34.41
C GLY A 168 35.09 28.86 35.81
N ILE A 169 34.16 28.26 36.57
CA ILE A 169 33.84 28.64 37.95
C ILE A 169 34.91 28.13 38.90
N ALA A 170 35.39 26.89 38.71
CA ALA A 170 36.49 26.32 39.49
C ALA A 170 37.72 27.22 39.47
N SER A 171 38.12 27.71 38.29
CA SER A 171 39.25 28.63 38.12
C SER A 171 39.05 29.96 38.88
N LYS A 172 37.82 30.50 38.91
CA LYS A 172 37.52 31.75 39.65
C LYS A 172 37.49 31.51 41.16
N LEU A 173 37.04 30.35 41.59
CA LEU A 173 37.05 29.93 42.99
C LEU A 173 38.48 29.72 43.50
N GLU A 174 39.37 29.17 42.66
CA GLU A 174 40.79 29.04 42.95
C GLU A 174 41.44 30.42 43.12
N ALA A 175 41.20 31.37 42.19
CA ALA A 175 41.68 32.75 42.33
C ALA A 175 41.17 33.40 43.64
N ALA A 176 39.89 33.22 43.97
CA ALA A 176 39.27 33.71 45.20
C ALA A 176 39.89 33.13 46.49
N SER A 177 40.47 31.93 46.45
CA SER A 177 41.15 31.34 47.62
C SER A 177 42.36 32.15 48.09
N THR A 178 43.03 32.82 47.15
CA THR A 178 44.20 33.66 47.45
C THR A 178 43.85 34.90 48.27
N ILE A 179 42.58 35.35 48.21
CA ILE A 179 42.08 36.46 49.00
C ILE A 179 42.05 36.08 50.49
N ALA A 180 41.42 34.96 50.83
CA ALA A 180 41.36 34.50 52.22
C ALA A 180 42.76 34.19 52.77
N GLY A 181 43.65 33.61 51.95
CA GLY A 181 45.03 33.31 52.34
C GLY A 181 45.91 34.56 52.54
N GLY A 182 45.72 35.61 51.75
CA GLY A 182 46.51 36.86 51.80
C GLY A 182 45.98 37.93 52.77
N TYR A 183 44.80 37.72 53.37
CA TYR A 183 44.16 38.74 54.19
C TYR A 183 44.94 39.10 55.47
N GLY A 184 45.67 38.14 56.05
CA GLY A 184 46.49 38.38 57.25
C GLY A 184 47.63 39.36 57.01
N ASP A 185 48.29 39.24 55.85
CA ASP A 185 49.34 40.17 55.43
C ASP A 185 48.76 41.57 55.18
N TYR A 186 47.60 41.62 54.52
CA TYR A 186 46.85 42.87 54.31
C TYR A 186 46.47 43.58 55.62
N GLU A 187 45.96 42.85 56.64
CA GLU A 187 45.65 43.44 57.95
C GLU A 187 46.89 43.97 58.67
N ASN A 188 48.03 43.27 58.55
CA ASN A 188 49.29 43.72 59.15
C ASN A 188 49.78 45.01 58.47
N TRP A 189 49.76 45.07 57.14
CA TRP A 189 50.12 46.29 56.39
C TRP A 189 49.23 47.48 56.78
N MET A 190 47.92 47.28 56.90
CA MET A 190 47.02 48.35 57.34
C MET A 190 47.33 48.82 58.77
N ARG A 191 47.71 47.91 59.66
CA ARG A 191 48.04 48.26 61.06
C ARG A 191 49.36 49.01 61.15
N GLU A 192 50.36 48.59 60.38
CA GLU A 192 51.68 49.24 60.30
C GLU A 192 51.56 50.67 59.74
N ASP A 193 50.86 50.86 58.61
CA ASP A 193 50.64 52.18 58.02
C ASP A 193 49.72 53.08 58.88
N ALA A 194 48.83 52.51 59.70
CA ALA A 194 47.98 53.27 60.63
C ALA A 194 48.69 53.69 61.93
N ALA A 195 49.88 53.15 62.23
CA ALA A 195 50.63 53.41 63.46
C ALA A 195 51.77 54.44 63.30
N LEU A 196 51.85 55.10 62.14
CA LEU A 196 52.88 56.07 61.77
C LEU A 196 52.76 57.42 62.51
N GLY A 197 53.90 58.06 62.82
CA GLY A 197 53.96 59.41 63.39
C GLY A 197 53.65 60.53 62.37
N GLU A 198 53.45 61.78 62.83
CA GLU A 198 53.05 62.94 61.97
C GLU A 198 54.00 63.21 60.78
N ASP A 199 55.25 62.73 60.82
CA ASP A 199 56.29 62.96 59.80
C ASP A 199 56.67 61.69 58.98
N GLU A 200 55.99 60.56 59.17
CA GLU A 200 56.32 59.29 58.51
C GLU A 200 55.39 58.99 57.31
N GLN A 201 55.96 58.50 56.20
CA GLN A 201 55.19 58.12 55.00
C GLN A 201 54.74 56.65 55.05
N PRO A 202 53.54 56.32 54.52
CA PRO A 202 53.05 54.95 54.45
C PRO A 202 53.97 54.06 53.61
N ALA A 203 54.40 52.94 54.19
CA ALA A 203 55.35 52.01 53.57
C ALA A 203 54.64 50.94 52.72
N HIS A 204 53.34 50.72 52.95
CA HIS A 204 52.57 49.63 52.33
C HIS A 204 51.39 50.10 51.46
N ALA A 205 51.26 51.40 51.19
CA ALA A 205 50.16 51.97 50.43
C ALA A 205 49.88 51.24 49.09
N ASP A 206 50.92 50.96 48.30
CA ASP A 206 50.79 50.26 47.01
C ASP A 206 50.36 48.79 47.18
N ALA A 207 50.84 48.11 48.23
CA ALA A 207 50.52 46.71 48.50
C ALA A 207 49.08 46.55 49.02
N ILE A 208 48.64 47.48 49.88
CA ILE A 208 47.27 47.59 50.38
C ILE A 208 46.30 47.80 49.21
N GLU A 209 46.60 48.76 48.32
CA GLU A 209 45.75 49.05 47.17
C GLU A 209 45.73 47.90 46.16
N ALA A 210 46.88 47.29 45.87
CA ALA A 210 46.97 46.13 44.98
C ALA A 210 46.16 44.93 45.51
N TYR A 211 46.21 44.66 46.81
CA TYR A 211 45.40 43.61 47.44
C TYR A 211 43.91 43.94 47.36
N ARG A 212 43.51 45.17 47.72
CA ARG A 212 42.09 45.61 47.67
C ARG A 212 41.52 45.47 46.27
N SER A 213 42.21 46.02 45.28
CA SER A 213 41.81 45.97 43.88
C SER A 213 41.67 44.52 43.40
N ARG A 214 42.65 43.65 43.70
CA ARG A 214 42.58 42.22 43.33
C ARG A 214 41.43 41.51 44.03
N ALA A 215 41.29 41.67 45.34
CA ALA A 215 40.25 41.02 46.13
C ALA A 215 38.84 41.39 45.65
N LEU A 216 38.60 42.68 45.38
CA LEU A 216 37.34 43.16 44.83
C LEU A 216 37.09 42.61 43.41
N ASN A 217 38.10 42.61 42.54
CA ASN A 217 37.97 42.11 41.17
C ASN A 217 37.72 40.60 41.11
N ASP A 218 38.51 39.80 41.82
CA ASP A 218 38.43 38.34 41.78
C ASP A 218 37.13 37.84 42.43
N SER A 219 36.70 38.45 43.54
CA SER A 219 35.42 38.12 44.17
C SER A 219 34.22 38.54 43.32
N ALA A 220 34.28 39.70 42.65
CA ALA A 220 33.26 40.11 41.68
C ALA A 220 33.24 39.22 40.44
N ALA A 221 34.40 38.77 39.96
CA ALA A 221 34.51 37.85 38.83
C ALA A 221 33.91 36.48 39.16
N LEU A 222 34.12 35.96 40.38
CA LEU A 222 33.48 34.73 40.85
C LEU A 222 31.96 34.87 40.92
N ALA A 223 31.46 35.94 41.56
CA ALA A 223 30.01 36.18 41.66
C ALA A 223 29.35 36.39 40.30
N SER A 224 29.99 37.14 39.40
CA SER A 224 29.50 37.35 38.03
C SER A 224 29.51 36.06 37.20
N ALA A 225 30.54 35.23 37.34
CA ALA A 225 30.61 33.94 36.67
C ALA A 225 29.52 32.99 37.17
N ALA A 226 29.29 32.90 38.48
CA ALA A 226 28.23 32.10 39.07
C ALA A 226 26.84 32.60 38.61
N SER A 227 26.58 33.90 38.71
CA SER A 227 25.28 34.48 38.34
C SER A 227 24.98 34.34 36.84
N GLY A 228 25.98 34.57 36.00
CA GLY A 228 25.87 34.39 34.55
C GLY A 228 25.59 32.94 34.16
N GLU A 229 26.19 31.98 34.86
CA GLU A 229 25.90 30.57 34.62
C GLU A 229 24.55 30.14 35.21
N LEU A 230 24.14 30.68 36.36
CA LEU A 230 22.81 30.43 36.92
C LEU A 230 21.71 30.88 35.94
N ALA A 231 21.87 32.05 35.31
CA ALA A 231 20.93 32.52 34.30
C ALA A 231 20.80 31.55 33.12
N ARG A 232 21.93 31.02 32.63
CA ARG A 232 21.94 30.01 31.55
C ARG A 232 21.35 28.68 31.98
N LEU A 233 21.68 28.22 33.19
CA LEU A 233 21.13 27.02 33.79
C LEU A 233 19.62 27.11 33.95
N LYS A 234 19.09 28.24 34.41
CA LYS A 234 17.63 28.46 34.50
C LYS A 234 16.95 28.28 33.15
N THR A 235 17.48 28.90 32.10
CA THR A 235 16.92 28.75 30.75
C THR A 235 17.07 27.32 30.22
N GLY A 236 18.25 26.71 30.39
CA GLY A 236 18.53 25.35 29.94
C GLY A 236 17.65 24.32 30.64
N LEU A 237 17.59 24.33 31.97
CA LEU A 237 16.80 23.37 32.73
C LEU A 237 15.29 23.60 32.56
N ALA A 238 14.82 24.83 32.33
CA ALA A 238 13.44 25.06 31.91
C ALA A 238 13.12 24.39 30.56
N ARG A 239 14.05 24.45 29.59
CA ARG A 239 13.94 23.69 28.33
C ARG A 239 13.95 22.19 28.59
N ALA A 240 14.85 21.69 29.43
CA ALA A 240 14.92 20.27 29.80
C ALA A 240 13.61 19.76 30.44
N LEU A 241 12.97 20.57 31.31
CA LEU A 241 11.66 20.26 31.87
C LEU A 241 10.56 20.19 30.81
N SER A 242 10.60 21.07 29.81
CA SER A 242 9.66 21.04 28.69
C SER A 242 9.85 19.80 27.82
N GLU A 243 11.10 19.43 27.52
CA GLU A 243 11.43 18.21 26.77
C GLU A 243 10.98 16.96 27.54
N LEU A 244 11.20 16.91 28.86
CA LEU A 244 10.71 15.83 29.72
C LEU A 244 9.18 15.73 29.73
N GLN A 245 8.48 16.87 29.71
CA GLN A 245 7.02 16.90 29.62
C GLN A 245 6.52 16.36 28.27
N SER A 246 7.21 16.67 27.16
CA SER A 246 6.91 16.09 25.86
C SER A 246 7.09 14.57 25.86
N ALA A 247 8.20 14.07 26.42
CA ALA A 247 8.43 12.64 26.60
C ALA A 247 7.34 11.96 27.45
N GLU A 248 6.88 12.61 28.53
CA GLU A 248 5.80 12.11 29.39
C GLU A 248 4.46 12.00 28.62
N ARG A 249 4.14 12.99 27.78
CA ARG A 249 2.93 12.95 26.92
C ARG A 249 3.01 11.81 25.90
N LEU A 250 4.14 11.67 25.21
CA LEU A 250 4.35 10.57 24.26
C LEU A 250 4.26 9.21 24.96
N ASN A 251 4.79 9.09 26.17
CA ASN A 251 4.66 7.88 26.98
C ASN A 251 3.19 7.55 27.30
N ALA A 252 2.37 8.55 27.60
CA ALA A 252 0.93 8.37 27.78
C ALA A 252 0.24 7.93 26.47
N SER A 253 0.63 8.49 25.33
CA SER A 253 0.15 8.06 24.01
C SER A 253 0.53 6.61 23.69
N ILE A 254 1.73 6.16 24.05
CA ILE A 254 2.16 4.76 23.93
C ILE A 254 1.25 3.86 24.80
N ALA A 255 0.99 4.25 26.05
CA ALA A 255 0.11 3.49 26.94
C ALA A 255 -1.33 3.38 26.39
N GLU A 256 -1.86 4.48 25.85
CA GLU A 256 -3.18 4.51 25.23
C GLU A 256 -3.23 3.68 23.94
N ALA A 257 -2.19 3.73 23.10
CA ALA A 257 -2.07 2.86 21.94
C ALA A 257 -2.05 1.39 22.37
N ALA A 258 -1.20 1.02 23.34
CA ALA A 258 -1.11 -0.35 23.86
C ALA A 258 -2.48 -0.86 24.33
N LYS A 259 -3.23 -0.05 25.09
CA LYS A 259 -4.56 -0.39 25.57
C LYS A 259 -5.58 -0.56 24.44
N ARG A 260 -5.64 0.41 23.51
CA ARG A 260 -6.56 0.34 22.35
C ARG A 260 -6.34 -0.94 21.55
N MET A 261 -5.10 -1.40 21.43
CA MET A 261 -4.71 -2.56 20.64
C MET A 261 -5.01 -3.90 21.34
N GLU A 262 -5.13 -3.92 22.67
CA GLU A 262 -5.69 -5.06 23.41
C GLU A 262 -7.21 -5.16 23.23
N GLU A 263 -7.89 -4.02 23.08
CA GLU A 263 -9.35 -3.93 22.95
C GLU A 263 -9.83 -4.07 21.49
N SER A 264 -9.01 -3.68 20.51
CA SER A 264 -9.38 -3.73 19.08
C SER A 264 -9.35 -5.17 18.55
N GLN A 265 -10.52 -5.67 18.20
CA GLN A 265 -10.72 -6.87 17.39
C GLN A 265 -11.01 -6.51 15.93
N ASP A 266 -10.38 -5.46 15.38
CA ASP A 266 -10.65 -5.06 14.01
C ASP A 266 -10.04 -6.08 13.05
N GLY A 267 -10.91 -6.99 12.63
CA GLY A 267 -10.64 -7.99 11.65
C GLY A 267 -11.02 -7.48 10.29
N GLY A 268 -10.03 -7.03 9.53
CA GLY A 268 -10.22 -6.71 8.11
C GLY A 268 -10.73 -7.92 7.31
N GLY A 269 -10.71 -7.81 5.97
CA GLY A 269 -11.29 -8.79 5.03
C GLY A 269 -10.81 -10.25 5.10
N PHE A 270 -9.98 -10.62 6.08
CA PHE A 270 -9.53 -11.98 6.36
C PHE A 270 -10.63 -12.89 6.94
N ASP A 271 -11.62 -12.34 7.65
CA ASP A 271 -12.61 -13.14 8.40
C ASP A 271 -13.56 -13.91 7.47
N ASP A 272 -13.93 -13.32 6.34
CA ASP A 272 -14.85 -13.92 5.36
C ASP A 272 -14.28 -15.20 4.75
N LEU A 273 -12.96 -15.27 4.58
CA LEU A 273 -12.25 -16.42 4.03
C LEU A 273 -11.79 -17.42 5.09
N ALA A 274 -11.37 -16.96 6.27
CA ALA A 274 -10.85 -17.84 7.32
C ALA A 274 -11.91 -18.82 7.86
N GLY A 275 -13.19 -18.41 7.83
CA GLY A 275 -14.33 -19.27 8.21
C GLY A 275 -14.89 -20.14 7.08
N ALA A 276 -14.47 -19.92 5.83
CA ALA A 276 -15.04 -20.60 4.66
C ALA A 276 -14.49 -22.03 4.52
N GLN A 277 -15.39 -23.01 4.41
CA GLN A 277 -15.03 -24.42 4.23
C GLN A 277 -14.97 -24.73 2.72
N LEU A 278 -13.80 -24.51 2.10
CA LEU A 278 -13.60 -24.66 0.66
C LEU A 278 -13.08 -26.06 0.31
N GLY A 279 -13.58 -26.64 -0.78
CA GLY A 279 -13.07 -27.91 -1.32
C GLY A 279 -11.62 -27.76 -1.79
N GLY A 280 -10.76 -28.74 -1.49
CA GLY A 280 -9.35 -28.72 -1.88
C GLY A 280 -8.40 -27.96 -0.93
N GLN A 281 -8.90 -27.48 0.22
CA GLN A 281 -8.07 -26.83 1.23
C GLN A 281 -6.99 -27.77 1.77
N THR A 282 -5.77 -27.25 1.83
CA THR A 282 -4.67 -27.88 2.59
C THR A 282 -4.73 -27.37 4.02
N ALA A 283 -4.69 -28.26 5.00
CA ALA A 283 -4.69 -27.83 6.40
C ALA A 283 -3.40 -27.06 6.71
N SER A 284 -3.53 -25.93 7.42
CA SER A 284 -2.36 -25.22 7.96
C SER A 284 -1.68 -26.10 9.01
N SER A 285 -0.35 -26.21 8.92
CA SER A 285 0.46 -26.89 9.94
C SER A 285 0.77 -26.01 11.15
N MET A 286 0.30 -24.75 11.16
CA MET A 286 0.48 -23.83 12.27
C MET A 286 -0.26 -24.32 13.52
N THR A 287 0.44 -24.34 14.65
CA THR A 287 -0.14 -24.76 15.93
C THR A 287 -0.94 -23.63 16.59
N PRO A 288 -1.96 -23.96 17.43
CA PRO A 288 -2.67 -22.94 18.22
C PRO A 288 -1.75 -22.07 19.09
N GLY A 289 -0.63 -22.63 19.56
CA GLY A 289 0.35 -21.88 20.36
C GLY A 289 1.23 -20.93 19.54
N GLU A 290 1.41 -21.17 18.25
CA GLU A 290 2.05 -20.21 17.34
C GLU A 290 1.08 -19.07 17.00
N LEU A 291 -0.19 -19.38 16.74
CA LEU A 291 -1.23 -18.37 16.51
C LEU A 291 -1.48 -17.49 17.75
N ALA A 292 -1.52 -18.07 18.95
CA ALA A 292 -1.62 -17.30 20.19
C ALA A 292 -0.37 -16.41 20.44
N GLY A 293 0.76 -16.71 19.78
CA GLY A 293 2.00 -15.96 19.90
C GLY A 293 1.88 -14.49 19.48
N PHE A 294 1.07 -14.18 18.45
CA PHE A 294 0.83 -12.81 17.98
C PHE A 294 0.22 -11.94 19.07
N GLY A 295 -0.83 -12.42 19.74
CA GLY A 295 -1.45 -11.75 20.88
C GLY A 295 -0.49 -11.59 22.06
N GLY A 296 0.43 -12.54 22.27
CA GLY A 296 1.51 -12.43 23.26
C GLY A 296 2.46 -11.26 22.97
N THR A 297 2.89 -11.10 21.71
CA THR A 297 3.73 -9.97 21.28
C THR A 297 2.98 -8.64 21.46
N ARG A 298 1.71 -8.56 21.09
CA ARG A 298 0.90 -7.34 21.31
C ARG A 298 0.80 -6.95 22.78
N LYS A 299 0.57 -7.91 23.68
CA LYS A 299 0.55 -7.65 25.14
C LYS A 299 1.88 -7.16 25.69
N SER A 300 3.00 -7.57 25.08
CA SER A 300 4.33 -7.12 25.50
C SER A 300 4.60 -5.63 25.21
N ILE A 301 3.78 -4.98 24.37
CA ILE A 301 3.85 -3.53 24.10
C ILE A 301 3.69 -2.71 25.38
N GLY A 302 2.86 -3.16 26.33
CA GLY A 302 2.73 -2.51 27.64
C GLY A 302 4.07 -2.39 28.40
N GLY A 303 5.03 -3.29 28.13
CA GLY A 303 6.38 -3.21 28.68
C GLY A 303 7.23 -2.05 28.15
N LEU A 304 6.80 -1.37 27.08
CA LEU A 304 7.46 -0.17 26.54
C LEU A 304 7.07 1.10 27.31
N THR A 305 5.96 1.08 28.04
CA THR A 305 5.47 2.21 28.83
C THR A 305 6.30 2.40 30.10
N MET A 306 6.51 3.65 30.47
CA MET A 306 7.21 4.05 31.69
C MET A 306 6.21 4.50 32.75
N GLU A 307 6.49 4.16 34.02
CA GLU A 307 5.66 4.57 35.15
C GLU A 307 5.69 6.10 35.34
N ALA A 308 4.55 6.70 35.73
CA ALA A 308 4.44 8.14 35.98
C ALA A 308 5.45 8.64 37.04
N ASP A 309 5.68 7.82 38.08
CA ASP A 309 6.66 8.11 39.14
C ASP A 309 8.10 8.20 38.64
N TRP A 310 8.40 7.64 37.46
CA TRP A 310 9.71 7.81 36.84
C TRP A 310 9.92 9.26 36.38
N PHE A 311 8.92 9.85 35.69
CA PHE A 311 8.98 11.23 35.21
C PHE A 311 8.97 12.22 36.37
N ALA A 312 8.20 11.95 37.42
CA ALA A 312 8.18 12.75 38.63
C ALA A 312 9.57 12.82 39.30
N ARG A 313 10.23 11.67 39.48
CA ARG A 313 11.59 11.62 40.03
C ARG A 313 12.61 12.31 39.13
N TYR A 314 12.50 12.16 37.82
CA TYR A 314 13.43 12.84 36.91
C TYR A 314 13.25 14.37 36.94
N ARG A 315 12.01 14.85 37.07
CA ARG A 315 11.72 16.27 37.29
C ARG A 315 12.31 16.79 38.60
N GLU A 316 12.22 16.01 39.68
CA GLU A 316 12.87 16.33 40.96
C GLU A 316 14.39 16.42 40.82
N GLU A 317 15.03 15.52 40.08
CA GLU A 317 16.48 15.58 39.81
C GLU A 317 16.90 16.83 39.02
N ILE A 318 16.09 17.25 38.05
CA ILE A 318 16.35 18.47 37.27
C ILE A 318 16.20 19.71 38.16
N ASN A 319 15.15 19.77 38.98
CA ASN A 319 14.96 20.88 39.92
C ASN A 319 16.05 20.92 41.00
N GLY A 320 16.44 19.77 41.53
CA GLY A 320 17.53 19.67 42.50
C GLY A 320 18.88 20.12 41.93
N GLN A 321 19.10 19.99 40.62
CA GLN A 321 20.27 20.58 39.95
C GLN A 321 20.23 22.11 39.97
N LEU A 322 19.06 22.70 39.68
CA LEU A 322 18.90 24.15 39.74
C LEU A 322 19.11 24.67 41.17
N GLU A 323 18.45 24.06 42.15
CA GLU A 323 18.54 24.45 43.57
C GLU A 323 19.98 24.38 44.09
N ALA A 324 20.71 23.31 43.75
CA ALA A 324 22.13 23.17 44.12
C ALA A 324 22.99 24.29 43.53
N PHE A 325 22.68 24.76 42.32
CA PHE A 325 23.42 25.87 41.71
C PHE A 325 23.01 27.24 42.25
N GLU A 326 21.73 27.45 42.59
CA GLU A 326 21.27 28.65 43.29
C GLU A 326 21.97 28.81 44.64
N TRP A 327 22.23 27.70 45.34
CA TRP A 327 23.03 27.69 46.56
C TRP A 327 24.48 28.12 46.31
N LEU A 328 25.11 27.64 45.24
CA LEU A 328 26.46 28.06 44.82
C LEU A 328 26.52 29.55 44.47
N ASP A 329 25.56 30.06 43.69
CA ASP A 329 25.47 31.48 43.35
C ASP A 329 25.33 32.36 44.60
N GLY A 330 24.44 31.97 45.53
CA GLY A 330 24.27 32.64 46.81
C GLY A 330 25.55 32.64 47.67
N ALA A 331 26.27 31.52 47.70
CA ALA A 331 27.53 31.41 48.43
C ALA A 331 28.65 32.27 47.79
N ALA A 332 28.72 32.33 46.46
CA ALA A 332 29.65 33.20 45.74
C ALA A 332 29.37 34.69 45.99
N ALA A 333 28.10 35.10 45.97
CA ALA A 333 27.67 36.46 46.31
C ALA A 333 27.97 36.81 47.77
N GLY A 334 27.73 35.88 48.70
CA GLY A 334 28.06 36.01 50.12
C GLY A 334 29.55 36.20 50.36
N PHE A 335 30.39 35.46 49.63
CA PHE A 335 31.84 35.66 49.64
C PHE A 335 32.24 37.06 49.17
N GLY A 336 31.69 37.55 48.06
CA GLY A 336 31.92 38.92 47.60
C GLY A 336 31.47 40.01 48.58
N ALA A 337 30.40 39.78 49.34
CA ALA A 337 29.97 40.66 50.42
C ALA A 337 30.96 40.66 51.60
N ALA A 338 31.45 39.48 51.99
CA ALA A 338 32.48 39.35 53.03
C ALA A 338 33.80 40.04 52.63
N VAL A 339 34.23 39.90 51.38
CA VAL A 339 35.40 40.60 50.84
C VAL A 339 35.23 42.11 50.94
N ARG A 340 34.10 42.67 50.49
CA ARG A 340 33.81 44.11 50.57
C ARG A 340 33.84 44.64 52.00
N ALA A 341 33.29 43.89 52.96
CA ALA A 341 33.35 44.26 54.37
C ALA A 341 34.79 44.21 54.92
N ALA A 342 35.52 43.14 54.60
CA ALA A 342 36.87 42.89 55.10
C ALA A 342 37.92 43.88 54.56
N VAL A 343 37.76 44.38 53.33
CA VAL A 343 38.65 45.43 52.79
C VAL A 343 38.30 46.83 53.32
N GLY A 344 37.07 47.05 53.80
CA GLY A 344 36.61 48.34 54.33
C GLY A 344 36.97 48.60 55.80
N ALA A 345 37.16 47.55 56.60
CA ALA A 345 37.55 47.67 58.01
C ALA A 345 38.36 46.44 58.47
N PRO A 346 39.32 46.61 59.40
CA PRO A 346 40.07 45.49 59.99
C PRO A 346 39.17 44.61 60.88
N GLY A 347 39.58 43.35 61.10
CA GLY A 347 38.89 42.37 61.93
C GLY A 347 38.01 41.38 61.17
N GLY A 348 38.12 41.31 59.84
CA GLY A 348 37.25 40.51 58.96
C GLY A 348 37.70 39.07 58.71
N ALA A 349 38.86 38.65 59.23
CA ALA A 349 39.55 37.42 58.80
C ALA A 349 38.70 36.15 58.98
N ALA A 350 38.05 36.01 60.14
CA ALA A 350 37.22 34.85 60.44
C ALA A 350 35.99 34.77 59.52
N ALA A 351 35.31 35.90 59.30
CA ALA A 351 34.13 35.98 58.43
C ALA A 351 34.51 35.70 56.96
N LEU A 352 35.64 36.23 56.50
CA LEU A 352 36.16 36.00 55.16
C LEU A 352 36.52 34.53 54.92
N GLY A 353 37.24 33.91 55.87
CA GLY A 353 37.58 32.48 55.80
C GLY A 353 36.34 31.57 55.81
N GLN A 354 35.35 31.88 56.63
CA GLN A 354 34.06 31.17 56.64
C GLN A 354 33.30 31.32 55.31
N ALA A 355 33.24 32.52 54.75
CA ALA A 355 32.55 32.77 53.49
C ALA A 355 33.22 32.06 52.31
N TRP A 356 34.56 32.05 52.26
CA TRP A 356 35.30 31.29 51.25
C TRP A 356 35.07 29.78 51.39
N ALA A 357 35.18 29.25 52.62
CA ALA A 357 34.94 27.83 52.87
C ALA A 357 33.50 27.42 52.51
N GLY A 358 32.52 28.31 52.72
CA GLY A 358 31.13 28.15 52.29
C GLY A 358 31.00 28.07 50.77
N ALA A 359 31.58 29.03 50.03
CA ALA A 359 31.57 29.03 48.56
C ALA A 359 32.25 27.78 47.98
N ASN A 360 33.39 27.38 48.54
CA ASN A 360 34.09 26.18 48.11
C ASN A 360 33.29 24.90 48.38
N ARG A 361 32.63 24.81 49.53
CA ARG A 361 31.74 23.68 49.83
C ARG A 361 30.56 23.62 48.87
N ALA A 362 29.88 24.75 48.65
CA ALA A 362 28.76 24.83 47.71
C ALA A 362 29.17 24.40 46.29
N PHE A 363 30.39 24.76 45.84
CA PHE A 363 30.92 24.32 44.56
C PHE A 363 31.13 22.80 44.53
N GLN A 364 31.75 22.22 45.55
CA GLN A 364 31.98 20.78 45.65
C GLN A 364 30.67 19.98 45.71
N ASP A 365 29.67 20.51 46.44
CA ASP A 365 28.35 19.90 46.57
C ASP A 365 27.58 19.90 45.24
N TYR A 366 27.83 20.87 44.35
CA TYR A 366 27.30 20.89 42.97
C TYR A 366 28.12 20.00 42.01
N ASP A 367 29.45 20.14 42.03
CA ASP A 367 30.36 19.46 41.10
C ASP A 367 30.33 17.93 41.26
N ARG A 368 30.17 17.42 42.48
CA ARG A 368 30.09 15.97 42.71
C ARG A 368 28.92 15.29 41.96
N PRO A 369 27.66 15.75 42.06
CA PRO A 369 26.54 15.16 41.32
C PRO A 369 26.43 15.60 39.86
N TYR A 370 26.85 16.82 39.50
CA TYR A 370 26.57 17.44 38.20
C TYR A 370 27.80 17.86 37.40
N GLY A 371 29.00 17.60 37.92
CA GLY A 371 30.28 17.81 37.24
C GLY A 371 30.53 16.87 36.07
N ASN A 372 31.76 16.87 35.56
CA ASN A 372 32.18 15.97 34.50
C ASN A 372 33.33 15.05 34.97
N PRO A 373 33.08 13.78 35.37
CA PRO A 373 31.78 13.09 35.42
C PRO A 373 31.06 13.18 36.79
N GLY A 374 29.83 13.68 36.80
CA GLY A 374 28.97 13.80 37.98
C GLY A 374 28.16 12.54 38.28
N THR A 375 27.96 12.21 39.56
CA THR A 375 27.31 10.95 39.97
C THR A 375 25.85 10.84 39.56
N ALA A 376 25.09 11.94 39.61
CA ALA A 376 23.66 11.94 39.25
C ALA A 376 23.47 11.83 37.74
N LEU A 377 24.25 12.59 36.96
CA LEU A 377 24.23 12.53 35.49
C LEU A 377 24.63 11.14 34.99
N LYS A 378 25.68 10.55 35.56
CA LYS A 378 26.13 9.20 35.18
C LYS A 378 25.10 8.12 35.53
N ALA A 379 24.44 8.23 36.68
CA ALA A 379 23.42 7.27 37.08
C ALA A 379 22.23 7.29 36.11
N ARG A 380 21.76 8.48 35.71
CA ARG A 380 20.66 8.64 34.75
C ARG A 380 21.04 8.14 33.36
N GLN A 381 22.23 8.47 32.89
CA GLN A 381 22.75 7.97 31.61
C GLN A 381 22.79 6.44 31.56
N GLU A 382 23.32 5.80 32.60
CA GLU A 382 23.42 4.34 32.63
C GLU A 382 22.04 3.68 32.78
N GLU A 383 21.09 4.32 33.47
CA GLU A 383 19.70 3.86 33.50
C GLU A 383 19.07 3.90 32.10
N LEU A 384 19.16 5.02 31.38
CA LEU A 384 18.64 5.15 30.02
C LEU A 384 19.30 4.14 29.07
N ARG A 385 20.61 3.98 29.14
CA ARG A 385 21.35 2.99 28.33
C ARG A 385 20.89 1.55 28.57
N ARG A 386 20.56 1.18 29.81
CA ARG A 386 20.00 -0.15 30.12
C ARG A 386 18.58 -0.33 29.59
N ARG A 387 17.78 0.74 29.51
CA ARG A 387 16.42 0.70 28.93
C ARG A 387 16.47 0.50 27.42
N HIS A 388 17.51 1.01 26.76
CA HIS A 388 17.82 0.77 25.35
C HIS A 388 18.44 -0.62 25.09
N ALA A 389 18.35 -1.56 26.05
CA ALA A 389 18.82 -2.93 25.84
C ALA A 389 18.01 -3.59 24.70
N GLY A 390 18.71 -3.93 23.61
CA GLY A 390 18.10 -4.46 22.38
C GLY A 390 17.86 -3.41 21.30
N ASP A 391 17.99 -2.11 21.59
CA ASP A 391 17.87 -1.06 20.56
C ASP A 391 19.02 -1.10 19.56
N GLU A 392 20.23 -1.48 19.98
CA GLU A 392 21.35 -1.65 19.05
C GLU A 392 21.05 -2.76 18.02
N GLU A 393 20.52 -3.90 18.48
CA GLU A 393 20.13 -5.01 17.61
C GLU A 393 18.92 -4.63 16.74
N ARG A 394 17.93 -3.94 17.32
CA ARG A 394 16.76 -3.43 16.59
C ARG A 394 17.18 -2.49 15.46
N LYS A 395 17.98 -1.47 15.76
CA LYS A 395 18.49 -0.50 14.77
C LYS A 395 19.36 -1.20 13.72
N SER A 396 20.12 -2.22 14.10
CA SER A 396 20.87 -3.05 13.15
C SER A 396 19.94 -3.82 12.20
N ASN A 397 18.86 -4.40 12.72
CA ASN A 397 17.87 -5.10 11.90
C ASN A 397 17.14 -4.14 10.95
N GLU A 398 16.73 -2.98 11.44
CA GLU A 398 16.10 -1.92 10.64
C GLU A 398 17.03 -1.41 9.54
N ALA A 399 18.31 -1.15 9.85
CA ALA A 399 19.28 -0.74 8.84
C ALA A 399 19.50 -1.83 7.77
N ALA A 400 19.57 -3.09 8.16
CA ALA A 400 19.68 -4.21 7.23
C ALA A 400 18.41 -4.38 6.37
N ALA A 401 17.23 -4.24 6.97
CA ALA A 401 15.95 -4.29 6.30
C ALA A 401 15.83 -3.14 5.28
N GLN A 402 16.18 -1.92 5.67
CA GLN A 402 16.18 -0.75 4.80
C GLN A 402 17.15 -0.89 3.63
N SER A 403 18.36 -1.41 3.87
CA SER A 403 19.33 -1.67 2.80
C SER A 403 18.79 -2.66 1.76
N LYS A 404 18.17 -3.76 2.20
CA LYS A 404 17.57 -4.75 1.30
C LYS A 404 16.32 -4.23 0.60
N TRP A 405 15.50 -3.45 1.29
CA TRP A 405 14.35 -2.76 0.69
C TRP A 405 14.80 -1.82 -0.45
N GLY A 406 15.87 -1.05 -0.24
CA GLY A 406 16.47 -0.22 -1.29
C GLY A 406 16.96 -1.02 -2.51
N GLN A 407 17.45 -2.25 -2.31
CA GLN A 407 17.80 -3.16 -3.43
C GLN A 407 16.55 -3.57 -4.21
N VAL A 408 15.45 -3.90 -3.52
CA VAL A 408 14.16 -4.24 -4.16
C VAL A 408 13.61 -3.05 -4.96
N GLN A 409 13.63 -1.85 -4.37
CA GLN A 409 13.22 -0.61 -5.06
C GLN A 409 14.09 -0.33 -6.29
N THR A 410 15.40 -0.62 -6.22
CA THR A 410 16.31 -0.47 -7.37
C THR A 410 15.97 -1.46 -8.48
N ILE A 411 15.59 -2.70 -8.15
CA ILE A 411 15.14 -3.70 -9.13
C ILE A 411 13.84 -3.24 -9.79
N ILE A 412 12.83 -2.85 -9.01
CA ILE A 412 11.52 -2.37 -9.52
C ILE A 412 11.70 -1.13 -10.40
N GLY A 413 12.39 -0.11 -9.91
CA GLY A 413 12.67 1.11 -10.67
C GLY A 413 13.48 0.82 -11.93
N GLY A 414 14.39 -0.16 -11.87
CA GLY A 414 15.15 -0.62 -13.02
C GLY A 414 14.30 -1.29 -14.12
N MET A 415 13.25 -2.03 -13.73
CA MET A 415 12.30 -2.62 -14.68
C MET A 415 11.37 -1.56 -15.28
N SER A 416 10.84 -0.67 -14.44
CA SER A 416 9.93 0.41 -14.89
C SER A 416 10.62 1.39 -15.83
N ALA A 417 11.91 1.66 -15.63
CA ALA A 417 12.69 2.54 -16.49
C ALA A 417 13.11 1.90 -17.83
N GLU A 418 12.85 0.61 -18.06
CA GLU A 418 13.20 -0.07 -19.32
C GLU A 418 12.12 0.21 -20.38
N PRO A 419 12.43 1.00 -21.43
CA PRO A 419 11.44 1.41 -22.42
C PRO A 419 11.08 0.29 -23.41
N GLY A 420 11.92 -0.75 -23.52
CA GLY A 420 11.85 -1.71 -24.61
C GLY A 420 12.29 -1.10 -25.95
N SER A 421 12.09 -1.85 -27.03
CA SER A 421 12.28 -1.38 -28.40
C SER A 421 11.16 -0.45 -28.86
N GLU A 422 11.44 0.32 -29.92
CA GLU A 422 10.48 1.26 -30.50
C GLU A 422 9.21 0.56 -31.00
N GLU A 423 9.37 -0.62 -31.61
CA GLU A 423 8.26 -1.45 -32.08
C GLU A 423 7.37 -1.91 -30.92
N GLN A 424 7.97 -2.33 -29.80
CA GLN A 424 7.22 -2.73 -28.61
C GLN A 424 6.45 -1.53 -28.04
N ARG A 425 7.11 -0.39 -27.84
CA ARG A 425 6.45 0.83 -27.33
C ARG A 425 5.24 1.23 -28.17
N LYS A 426 5.40 1.18 -29.50
CA LYS A 426 4.31 1.50 -30.43
C LYS A 426 3.11 0.54 -30.28
N ALA A 427 3.35 -0.75 -30.04
CA ALA A 427 2.27 -1.71 -29.80
C ALA A 427 1.41 -1.36 -28.56
N PHE A 428 2.05 -0.89 -27.48
CA PHE A 428 1.33 -0.43 -26.28
C PHE A 428 0.59 0.89 -26.52
N GLU A 429 1.20 1.84 -27.23
CA GLU A 429 0.53 3.08 -27.63
C GLU A 429 -0.71 2.80 -28.50
N ASP A 430 -0.60 1.86 -29.46
CA ASP A 430 -1.72 1.43 -30.30
C ASP A 430 -2.81 0.73 -29.47
N ALA A 431 -2.46 -0.14 -28.53
CA ALA A 431 -3.42 -0.80 -27.64
C ALA A 431 -4.13 0.21 -26.71
N LYS A 432 -3.42 1.21 -26.19
CA LYS A 432 -4.03 2.29 -25.39
C LYS A 432 -5.01 3.12 -26.22
N ARG A 433 -4.66 3.44 -27.48
CA ARG A 433 -5.57 4.13 -28.40
C ARG A 433 -6.85 3.32 -28.61
N LEU A 434 -6.73 2.02 -28.92
CA LEU A 434 -7.89 1.14 -29.10
C LEU A 434 -8.77 1.06 -27.84
N ALA A 435 -8.15 1.04 -26.66
CA ALA A 435 -8.91 1.05 -25.40
C ALA A 435 -9.69 2.37 -25.22
N ALA A 436 -9.06 3.52 -25.51
CA ALA A 436 -9.71 4.83 -25.46
C ALA A 436 -10.84 4.96 -26.51
N ASP A 437 -10.64 4.41 -27.70
CA ASP A 437 -11.66 4.35 -28.76
C ASP A 437 -12.87 3.51 -28.30
N ASN A 438 -12.62 2.36 -27.65
CA ASN A 438 -13.67 1.52 -27.09
C ASN A 438 -14.45 2.21 -25.96
N LEU A 439 -13.78 2.92 -25.06
CA LEU A 439 -14.43 3.71 -24.01
C LEU A 439 -15.33 4.78 -24.61
N THR A 440 -14.81 5.51 -25.60
CA THR A 440 -15.56 6.54 -26.34
C THR A 440 -16.79 5.94 -27.01
N PHE A 441 -16.65 4.79 -27.69
CA PHE A 441 -17.74 4.06 -28.33
C PHE A 441 -18.84 3.69 -27.32
N ASN A 442 -18.48 3.28 -26.11
CA ASN A 442 -19.41 2.89 -25.06
C ASN A 442 -19.93 4.05 -24.21
N GLN A 443 -19.57 5.31 -24.54
CA GLN A 443 -19.88 6.50 -23.72
C GLN A 443 -19.39 6.35 -22.26
N ALA A 444 -18.32 5.58 -22.09
CA ALA A 444 -17.66 5.32 -20.83
C ALA A 444 -16.59 6.38 -20.56
N THR A 445 -16.33 6.67 -19.29
CA THR A 445 -15.19 7.51 -18.89
C THR A 445 -14.07 6.66 -18.33
N GLU A 446 -12.82 7.07 -18.55
CA GLU A 446 -11.62 6.43 -17.95
C GLU A 446 -11.68 6.37 -16.41
N THR A 447 -12.49 7.25 -15.78
CA THR A 447 -12.67 7.36 -14.33
C THR A 447 -13.30 6.15 -13.61
N ASP A 448 -13.76 5.12 -14.32
CA ASP A 448 -14.43 3.94 -13.72
C ASP A 448 -13.45 2.81 -13.31
N GLY A 449 -12.16 3.09 -13.21
CA GLY A 449 -11.17 2.06 -12.84
C GLY A 449 -9.75 2.56 -12.66
N ASP A 450 -9.43 3.79 -13.08
CA ASP A 450 -8.23 4.47 -12.59
C ASP A 450 -8.49 4.90 -11.14
N SER A 451 -8.22 3.98 -10.21
CA SER A 451 -7.17 4.41 -9.32
C SER A 451 -5.98 4.71 -10.23
N ASP A 452 -5.68 5.99 -10.43
CA ASP A 452 -4.30 6.48 -10.42
C ASP A 452 -3.68 6.03 -9.08
N GLY A 453 -3.65 4.72 -8.85
CA GLY A 453 -2.88 4.09 -7.84
C GLY A 453 -1.48 4.31 -8.36
N GLU A 454 -0.87 5.41 -7.91
CA GLU A 454 0.56 5.39 -7.63
C GLU A 454 0.88 3.97 -7.17
N PRO A 455 1.75 3.25 -7.90
CA PRO A 455 1.85 1.79 -7.87
C PRO A 455 1.82 1.26 -6.44
N SER A 456 0.65 0.85 -5.93
CA SER A 456 0.27 0.58 -4.51
C SER A 456 1.39 0.77 -3.47
N GLY A 457 1.93 1.97 -3.47
CA GLY A 457 3.28 2.24 -3.02
C GLY A 457 3.45 3.74 -3.03
N SER A 458 2.65 4.40 -2.18
CA SER A 458 3.22 5.51 -1.42
C SER A 458 4.60 5.03 -1.03
N ALA A 459 5.65 5.64 -1.60
CA ALA A 459 7.00 5.16 -1.46
C ALA A 459 7.26 4.98 0.03
N ALA A 460 7.18 3.74 0.52
CA ALA A 460 7.16 3.48 1.95
C ALA A 460 8.43 4.12 2.50
N GLU A 461 8.26 5.07 3.42
CA GLU A 461 9.35 5.92 3.88
C GLU A 461 10.46 5.03 4.49
N ASP A 462 10.06 3.94 5.13
CA ASP A 462 10.93 2.87 5.59
C ASP A 462 10.40 1.44 5.32
N SER A 463 11.27 0.46 5.57
CA SER A 463 10.99 -0.97 5.40
C SER A 463 9.90 -1.54 6.33
N GLY A 464 9.65 -0.93 7.48
CA GLY A 464 8.58 -1.31 8.41
C GLY A 464 7.21 -0.90 7.87
N ASP A 465 7.10 0.33 7.38
CA ASP A 465 5.90 0.82 6.68
C ASP A 465 5.58 0.02 5.42
N ALA A 466 6.61 -0.44 4.70
CA ALA A 466 6.43 -1.35 3.56
C ALA A 466 5.78 -2.68 3.99
N ALA A 467 6.21 -3.25 5.13
CA ALA A 467 5.63 -4.49 5.66
C ALA A 467 4.20 -4.28 6.18
N LYS A 468 3.92 -3.16 6.85
CA LYS A 468 2.57 -2.75 7.28
C LYS A 468 1.63 -2.60 6.09
N SER A 469 2.06 -1.85 5.06
CA SER A 469 1.30 -1.65 3.81
C SER A 469 1.03 -2.98 3.11
N ALA A 470 2.03 -3.84 2.99
CA ALA A 470 1.87 -5.18 2.41
C ALA A 470 0.81 -6.03 3.12
N LEU A 471 0.80 -6.04 4.47
CA LEU A 471 -0.20 -6.75 5.27
C LEU A 471 -1.60 -6.14 5.12
N SER A 472 -1.70 -4.81 4.99
CA SER A 472 -2.97 -4.12 4.71
C SER A 472 -3.51 -4.48 3.33
N SER A 473 -2.69 -4.42 2.29
CA SER A 473 -3.07 -4.81 0.92
C SER A 473 -3.51 -6.27 0.84
N MET A 474 -2.84 -7.15 1.60
CA MET A 474 -3.29 -8.55 1.74
C MET A 474 -4.68 -8.65 2.39
N GLY A 475 -5.01 -7.77 3.34
CA GLY A 475 -6.35 -7.68 3.93
C GLY A 475 -7.42 -7.30 2.91
N THR A 476 -7.13 -6.32 2.04
CA THR A 476 -8.02 -5.94 0.92
C THR A 476 -8.19 -7.08 -0.07
N MET A 477 -7.10 -7.80 -0.39
CA MET A 477 -7.13 -8.97 -1.28
C MET A 477 -8.05 -10.07 -0.71
N PHE A 478 -7.93 -10.37 0.59
CA PHE A 478 -8.79 -11.34 1.26
C PHE A 478 -10.26 -10.90 1.30
N GLY A 479 -10.51 -9.61 1.54
CA GLY A 479 -11.87 -9.04 1.47
C GLY A 479 -12.50 -9.21 0.09
N GLY A 480 -11.78 -8.85 -0.97
CA GLY A 480 -12.25 -9.02 -2.35
C GLY A 480 -12.54 -10.48 -2.70
N MET A 481 -11.72 -11.43 -2.23
CA MET A 481 -12.00 -12.86 -2.38
C MET A 481 -13.25 -13.30 -1.59
N GLY A 482 -13.46 -12.77 -0.38
CA GLY A 482 -14.67 -12.98 0.40
C GLY A 482 -15.93 -12.53 -0.34
N ASP A 483 -15.90 -11.32 -0.91
CA ASP A 483 -16.99 -10.75 -1.69
C ASP A 483 -17.37 -11.60 -2.92
N LEU A 484 -16.36 -12.13 -3.64
CA LEU A 484 -16.59 -13.04 -4.77
C LEU A 484 -17.27 -14.34 -4.33
N LEU A 485 -16.83 -14.93 -3.21
CA LEU A 485 -17.43 -16.15 -2.66
C LEU A 485 -18.85 -15.94 -2.13
N GLN A 486 -19.18 -14.73 -1.67
CA GLN A 486 -20.51 -14.38 -1.13
C GLN A 486 -21.56 -14.08 -2.22
N GLY A 487 -21.20 -14.00 -3.50
CA GLY A 487 -22.17 -14.00 -4.60
C GLY A 487 -21.86 -13.14 -5.82
N ILE A 488 -20.72 -12.45 -5.87
CA ILE A 488 -20.33 -11.61 -7.00
C ILE A 488 -19.67 -12.47 -8.09
N ARG A 489 -20.48 -12.99 -9.03
CA ARG A 489 -20.02 -13.93 -10.08
C ARG A 489 -19.34 -13.23 -11.26
N ASP A 490 -19.86 -12.09 -11.69
CA ASP A 490 -19.46 -11.50 -12.97
C ASP A 490 -17.99 -11.05 -13.00
N PRO A 491 -17.46 -10.34 -11.97
CA PRO A 491 -16.04 -10.02 -11.86
C PRO A 491 -15.14 -11.26 -11.82
N LEU A 492 -15.54 -12.31 -11.10
CA LEU A 492 -14.79 -13.56 -11.07
C LEU A 492 -14.65 -14.16 -12.48
N TYR A 493 -15.72 -14.14 -13.25
CA TYR A 493 -15.76 -14.75 -14.57
C TYR A 493 -14.88 -13.99 -15.56
N VAL A 494 -14.94 -12.66 -15.53
CA VAL A 494 -14.07 -11.81 -16.36
C VAL A 494 -12.59 -11.99 -15.97
N ASN A 495 -12.29 -12.09 -14.67
CA ASN A 495 -10.91 -12.29 -14.20
C ASN A 495 -10.34 -13.64 -14.66
N GLU A 496 -11.10 -14.72 -14.50
CA GLU A 496 -10.68 -16.04 -14.96
C GLU A 496 -10.60 -16.10 -16.49
N TYR A 497 -11.50 -15.43 -17.20
CA TYR A 497 -11.41 -15.29 -18.66
C TYR A 497 -10.08 -14.66 -19.08
N VAL A 498 -9.67 -13.55 -18.44
CA VAL A 498 -8.38 -12.91 -18.71
C VAL A 498 -7.23 -13.89 -18.47
N ALA A 499 -7.22 -14.56 -17.32
CA ALA A 499 -6.15 -15.50 -16.94
C ALA A 499 -6.01 -16.71 -17.88
N HIS A 500 -7.10 -17.12 -18.54
CA HIS A 500 -7.12 -18.27 -19.45
C HIS A 500 -6.89 -17.92 -20.92
N ARG A 501 -7.29 -16.71 -21.37
CA ARG A 501 -7.29 -16.35 -22.79
C ARG A 501 -6.16 -15.43 -23.23
N PHE A 502 -5.47 -14.80 -22.27
CA PHE A 502 -4.42 -13.84 -22.55
C PHE A 502 -3.06 -14.37 -22.10
N SER A 503 -2.02 -13.97 -22.81
CA SER A 503 -0.64 -14.31 -22.45
C SER A 503 -0.19 -13.51 -21.22
N ARG A 504 0.95 -13.93 -20.67
CA ARG A 504 1.55 -13.33 -19.49
C ARG A 504 3.06 -13.47 -19.56
N PHE A 505 3.76 -12.65 -18.80
CA PHE A 505 5.20 -12.66 -18.78
C PHE A 505 5.76 -13.96 -18.21
N ASP A 506 6.85 -14.47 -18.80
CA ASP A 506 7.59 -15.59 -18.20
C ASP A 506 8.53 -15.05 -17.12
N PRO A 507 8.27 -15.31 -15.83
CA PRO A 507 9.10 -14.79 -14.73
C PRO A 507 10.56 -15.23 -14.85
N LYS A 508 10.86 -16.29 -15.61
CA LYS A 508 12.23 -16.76 -15.81
C LYS A 508 13.14 -15.76 -16.51
N LEU A 509 12.56 -14.83 -17.25
CA LEU A 509 13.28 -13.75 -17.92
C LEU A 509 13.74 -12.66 -16.95
N LEU A 510 13.26 -12.69 -15.68
CA LEU A 510 13.73 -11.79 -14.62
C LEU A 510 15.00 -12.30 -13.91
N ARG A 511 15.47 -13.51 -14.21
CA ARG A 511 16.58 -14.12 -13.45
C ARG A 511 17.83 -13.24 -13.42
N GLU A 512 18.27 -12.76 -14.58
CA GLU A 512 19.44 -11.88 -14.70
C GLU A 512 19.16 -10.50 -14.09
N VAL A 513 17.94 -9.97 -14.22
CA VAL A 513 17.54 -8.68 -13.63
C VAL A 513 17.65 -8.71 -12.11
N ILE A 514 17.12 -9.76 -11.48
CA ILE A 514 17.15 -9.94 -10.01
C ILE A 514 18.58 -10.20 -9.52
N ALA A 515 19.38 -10.95 -10.29
CA ALA A 515 20.77 -11.22 -9.96
C ALA A 515 21.70 -9.99 -10.16
N GLY A 516 21.19 -8.86 -10.65
CA GLY A 516 21.99 -7.68 -10.99
C GLY A 516 22.87 -7.85 -12.22
N GLY A 517 22.56 -8.85 -13.05
CA GLY A 517 23.14 -9.10 -14.36
C GLY A 517 22.60 -8.17 -15.44
N SER A 518 22.83 -8.54 -16.70
CA SER A 518 22.46 -7.70 -17.84
C SER A 518 20.95 -7.76 -18.12
N ARG A 519 20.40 -6.68 -18.68
CA ARG A 519 18.95 -6.52 -18.90
C ARG A 519 18.53 -6.76 -20.35
N GLU A 520 19.43 -7.16 -21.24
CA GLU A 520 19.08 -7.25 -22.67
C GLU A 520 18.01 -8.30 -22.94
N ALA A 521 18.07 -9.46 -22.29
CA ALA A 521 17.05 -10.51 -22.44
C ALA A 521 15.67 -10.04 -21.92
N PHE A 522 15.66 -9.30 -20.82
CA PHE A 522 14.45 -8.68 -20.29
C PHE A 522 13.89 -7.66 -21.28
N ALA A 523 14.70 -6.68 -21.73
CA ALA A 523 14.27 -5.65 -22.67
C ALA A 523 13.72 -6.24 -23.99
N GLN A 524 14.35 -7.29 -24.53
CA GLN A 524 13.89 -7.96 -25.75
C GLN A 524 12.56 -8.71 -25.57
N SER A 525 12.20 -9.06 -24.34
CA SER A 525 10.98 -9.83 -24.04
C SER A 525 9.73 -8.99 -23.78
N LEU A 526 9.85 -7.66 -23.73
CA LEU A 526 8.78 -6.73 -23.34
C LEU A 526 7.68 -6.51 -24.40
N SER A 527 7.51 -7.38 -25.39
CA SER A 527 6.44 -7.23 -26.37
C SER A 527 5.06 -7.42 -25.74
N LEU A 528 4.03 -6.76 -26.27
CA LEU A 528 2.68 -6.80 -25.73
C LEU A 528 2.15 -8.25 -25.66
N GLU A 529 2.46 -9.06 -26.68
CA GLU A 529 2.07 -10.47 -26.79
C GLU A 529 2.71 -11.36 -25.73
N ASN A 530 3.72 -10.88 -25.01
CA ASN A 530 4.34 -11.57 -23.89
C ASN A 530 3.83 -11.08 -22.53
N GLN A 531 2.95 -10.08 -22.46
CA GLN A 531 2.50 -9.49 -21.18
C GLN A 531 1.08 -8.90 -21.26
N GLU A 532 0.20 -9.56 -22.03
CA GLU A 532 -1.18 -9.11 -22.24
C GLU A 532 -1.94 -8.98 -20.91
N THR A 533 -1.79 -9.96 -20.01
CA THR A 533 -2.46 -9.97 -18.70
C THR A 533 -2.01 -8.78 -17.84
N GLU A 534 -0.71 -8.50 -17.79
CA GLU A 534 -0.16 -7.38 -17.02
C GLU A 534 -0.63 -6.04 -17.57
N PHE A 535 -0.65 -5.88 -18.90
CA PHE A 535 -1.21 -4.68 -19.52
C PHE A 535 -2.71 -4.52 -19.24
N ILE A 536 -3.49 -5.61 -19.29
CA ILE A 536 -4.92 -5.57 -18.93
C ILE A 536 -5.09 -5.14 -17.47
N LEU A 537 -4.23 -5.64 -16.58
CA LEU A 537 -4.29 -5.35 -15.15
C LEU A 537 -3.94 -3.88 -14.86
N TYR A 538 -2.77 -3.42 -15.32
CA TYR A 538 -2.19 -2.13 -14.93
C TYR A 538 -2.36 -1.01 -15.96
N GLY A 539 -2.39 -1.30 -17.26
CA GLY A 539 -2.65 -0.32 -18.33
C GLY A 539 -1.53 0.69 -18.60
N PHE A 540 -0.30 0.47 -18.11
CA PHE A 540 0.82 1.37 -18.37
C PHE A 540 1.24 1.33 -19.84
N GLY A 541 1.62 2.49 -20.40
CA GLY A 541 2.06 2.60 -21.79
C GLY A 541 3.51 2.15 -21.98
N GLU A 542 4.33 2.31 -20.95
CA GLU A 542 5.70 1.84 -20.91
C GLU A 542 5.73 0.32 -20.66
N PRO A 543 6.31 -0.50 -21.56
CA PRO A 543 6.26 -1.95 -21.45
C PRO A 543 6.84 -2.50 -20.14
N GLY A 544 7.96 -1.95 -19.67
CA GLY A 544 8.61 -2.39 -18.43
C GLY A 544 7.81 -2.09 -17.16
N SER A 545 6.97 -1.05 -17.18
CA SER A 545 6.18 -0.61 -16.01
C SER A 545 5.08 -1.60 -15.63
N ASN A 546 4.45 -2.28 -16.60
CA ASN A 546 3.46 -3.32 -16.31
C ASN A 546 4.10 -4.51 -15.58
N ILE A 547 5.29 -4.95 -15.99
CA ILE A 547 6.03 -6.02 -15.32
C ILE A 547 6.54 -5.57 -13.95
N ALA A 548 7.03 -4.33 -13.84
CA ALA A 548 7.48 -3.77 -12.57
C ALA A 548 6.36 -3.71 -11.53
N ALA A 549 5.15 -3.34 -11.93
CA ALA A 549 3.97 -3.33 -11.08
C ALA A 549 3.59 -4.74 -10.62
N ALA A 550 3.52 -5.71 -11.55
CA ALA A 550 3.31 -7.12 -11.22
C ALA A 550 4.33 -7.63 -10.20
N TYR A 551 5.62 -7.38 -10.46
CA TYR A 551 6.70 -7.77 -9.56
C TYR A 551 6.54 -7.15 -8.17
N GLY A 552 6.21 -5.86 -8.10
CA GLY A 552 5.98 -5.14 -6.85
C GLY A 552 4.85 -5.74 -6.02
N GLU A 553 3.71 -6.06 -6.64
CA GLU A 553 2.56 -6.66 -5.95
C GLU A 553 2.84 -8.09 -5.49
N ILE A 554 3.59 -8.88 -6.27
CA ILE A 554 4.06 -10.20 -5.83
C ILE A 554 4.99 -10.02 -4.63
N PHE A 555 5.98 -9.14 -4.71
CA PHE A 555 6.91 -8.91 -3.62
C PHE A 555 6.18 -8.48 -2.34
N ALA A 556 5.23 -7.55 -2.43
CA ALA A 556 4.41 -7.11 -1.31
C ALA A 556 3.61 -8.29 -0.71
N SER A 557 2.98 -9.10 -1.56
CA SER A 557 2.25 -10.29 -1.12
C SER A 557 3.16 -11.28 -0.38
N ARG A 558 4.36 -11.54 -0.91
CA ARG A 558 5.38 -12.37 -0.25
C ARG A 558 5.82 -11.74 1.06
N LEU A 559 6.04 -10.43 1.10
CA LEU A 559 6.47 -9.69 2.29
C LEU A 559 5.45 -9.83 3.42
N ALA A 560 4.17 -9.67 3.14
CA ALA A 560 3.12 -9.87 4.13
C ALA A 560 3.18 -11.27 4.77
N ILE A 561 3.28 -12.31 3.93
CA ILE A 561 3.35 -13.71 4.35
C ILE A 561 4.63 -14.00 5.14
N ARG A 562 5.78 -13.53 4.65
CA ARG A 562 7.07 -13.80 5.28
C ARG A 562 7.27 -12.99 6.55
N THR A 563 6.76 -11.77 6.65
CA THR A 563 6.74 -11.00 7.90
C THR A 563 5.86 -11.68 8.96
N MET A 564 4.70 -12.23 8.57
CA MET A 564 3.89 -13.07 9.47
C MET A 564 4.68 -14.27 10.00
N GLU A 565 5.44 -14.97 9.15
CA GLU A 565 6.32 -16.05 9.59
C GLU A 565 7.44 -15.55 10.51
N GLY A 566 7.99 -14.37 10.22
CA GLY A 566 9.04 -13.69 10.98
C GLY A 566 8.60 -13.36 12.40
N LEU A 567 7.38 -12.85 12.58
CA LEU A 567 6.82 -12.57 13.92
C LEU A 567 6.80 -13.83 14.80
N ILE A 568 6.46 -14.98 14.23
CA ILE A 568 6.48 -16.26 14.96
C ILE A 568 7.92 -16.73 15.20
N ALA A 569 8.79 -16.63 14.19
CA ALA A 569 10.18 -17.09 14.27
C ALA A 569 11.00 -16.28 15.29
N CYS A 570 10.74 -14.98 15.39
CA CYS A 570 11.49 -14.04 16.21
C CYS A 570 10.87 -13.80 17.60
N ARG A 571 9.75 -14.45 17.93
CA ARG A 571 9.00 -14.22 19.20
C ARG A 571 9.81 -14.37 20.48
N ALA A 572 10.91 -15.12 20.45
CA ALA A 572 11.76 -15.39 21.61
C ALA A 572 12.66 -14.19 22.00
N LEU A 573 12.71 -13.12 21.19
CA LEU A 573 13.55 -11.94 21.44
C LEU A 573 13.07 -11.06 22.60
N GLY A 574 11.84 -11.24 23.08
CA GLY A 574 11.33 -10.66 24.33
C GLY A 574 10.99 -9.17 24.31
N ASN A 575 11.64 -8.35 23.48
CA ASN A 575 11.29 -6.94 23.26
C ASN A 575 10.40 -6.79 22.00
N PRO A 576 9.20 -6.17 22.10
CA PRO A 576 8.25 -6.07 20.99
C PRO A 576 8.80 -5.35 19.73
N LEU A 577 9.57 -4.27 19.88
CA LEU A 577 10.12 -3.54 18.73
C LEU A 577 11.32 -4.28 18.11
N LEU A 578 12.08 -5.02 18.92
CA LEU A 578 13.11 -5.93 18.42
C LEU A 578 12.48 -7.10 17.63
N ILE A 579 11.36 -7.65 18.11
CA ILE A 579 10.60 -8.68 17.38
C ILE A 579 10.11 -8.12 16.03
N LEU A 580 9.56 -6.91 16.01
CA LEU A 580 9.11 -6.24 14.78
C LEU A 580 10.25 -6.11 13.77
N SER A 581 11.36 -5.46 14.15
CA SER A 581 12.50 -5.23 13.26
C SER A 581 13.09 -6.53 12.72
N ALA A 582 13.22 -7.56 13.55
CA ALA A 582 13.68 -8.88 13.13
C ALA A 582 12.69 -9.59 12.19
N ALA A 583 11.38 -9.45 12.44
CA ALA A 583 10.34 -10.02 11.60
C ALA A 583 10.27 -9.36 10.22
N VAL A 584 10.41 -8.03 10.15
CA VAL A 584 10.48 -7.28 8.89
C VAL A 584 11.72 -7.65 8.09
N LEU A 585 12.90 -7.72 8.75
CA LEU A 585 14.12 -8.18 8.10
C LEU A 585 13.98 -9.60 7.55
N TYR A 586 13.46 -10.53 8.36
CA TYR A 586 13.15 -11.89 7.94
C TYR A 586 12.19 -11.89 6.73
N GLY A 587 11.13 -11.07 6.80
CA GLY A 587 10.14 -10.89 5.75
C GLY A 587 10.78 -10.54 4.42
N ILE A 588 11.60 -9.48 4.40
CA ILE A 588 12.30 -9.00 3.20
C ILE A 588 13.27 -10.05 2.66
N GLU A 589 14.10 -10.66 3.52
CA GLU A 589 15.06 -11.66 3.08
C GLU A 589 14.41 -12.87 2.42
N LYS A 590 13.31 -13.36 3.01
CA LYS A 590 12.58 -14.49 2.46
C LYS A 590 11.79 -14.11 1.22
N SER A 591 11.23 -12.90 1.14
CA SER A 591 10.57 -12.43 -0.08
C SER A 591 11.55 -12.29 -1.24
N ILE A 592 12.76 -11.77 -1.02
CA ILE A 592 13.81 -11.74 -2.05
C ILE A 592 14.14 -13.17 -2.51
N ALA A 593 14.29 -14.11 -1.58
CA ALA A 593 14.53 -15.51 -1.91
C ALA A 593 13.36 -16.13 -2.72
N ASP A 594 12.12 -15.77 -2.38
CA ASP A 594 10.93 -16.23 -3.11
C ASP A 594 10.86 -15.67 -4.53
N MET A 595 11.18 -14.37 -4.72
CA MET A 595 11.26 -13.75 -6.05
C MET A 595 12.36 -14.40 -6.90
N THR A 596 13.49 -14.73 -6.28
CA THR A 596 14.57 -15.47 -6.94
C THR A 596 14.09 -16.86 -7.37
N ALA A 597 13.40 -17.60 -6.48
CA ALA A 597 12.85 -18.92 -6.80
C ALA A 597 11.81 -18.87 -7.93
N LEU A 598 10.94 -17.83 -7.95
CA LEU A 598 10.00 -17.59 -9.04
C LEU A 598 10.73 -17.36 -10.37
N ALA A 599 11.80 -16.57 -10.38
CA ALA A 599 12.59 -16.33 -11.57
C ALA A 599 13.49 -17.51 -12.00
N GLU A 600 13.82 -18.42 -11.10
CA GLU A 600 14.61 -19.61 -11.48
C GLU A 600 13.72 -20.77 -11.95
N THR A 601 12.61 -21.00 -11.26
CA THR A 601 11.80 -22.22 -11.41
C THR A 601 10.41 -21.95 -11.97
N GLY A 602 9.95 -20.70 -11.94
CA GLY A 602 8.57 -20.31 -12.25
C GLY A 602 7.60 -20.47 -11.07
N LYS A 603 8.09 -20.90 -9.90
CA LYS A 603 7.26 -21.20 -8.73
C LYS A 603 7.95 -20.83 -7.41
N ALA A 604 7.16 -20.56 -6.37
CA ALA A 604 7.62 -20.45 -5.00
C ALA A 604 6.62 -21.05 -4.02
N GLN A 605 7.12 -21.68 -2.94
CA GLN A 605 6.26 -22.20 -1.87
C GLN A 605 5.55 -21.05 -1.15
N LEU A 606 4.22 -21.10 -0.97
CA LEU A 606 3.41 -20.08 -0.30
C LEU A 606 3.96 -19.75 1.10
N SER A 607 4.01 -20.73 1.98
CA SER A 607 4.51 -20.58 3.35
C SER A 607 5.09 -21.90 3.85
N LYS A 608 5.95 -21.85 4.87
CA LYS A 608 6.34 -23.07 5.60
C LYS A 608 5.14 -23.74 6.30
N TYR A 609 4.10 -22.98 6.63
CA TYR A 609 2.90 -23.49 7.30
C TYR A 609 1.88 -24.08 6.32
N VAL A 610 1.88 -23.59 5.08
CA VAL A 610 1.04 -24.06 3.96
C VAL A 610 1.96 -24.32 2.77
N PRO A 611 2.54 -25.53 2.67
CA PRO A 611 3.64 -25.83 1.74
C PRO A 611 3.16 -26.07 0.31
N VAL A 612 2.32 -25.18 -0.22
CA VAL A 612 1.78 -25.24 -1.59
C VAL A 612 2.63 -24.38 -2.51
N GLU A 613 2.92 -24.86 -3.72
CA GLU A 613 3.61 -24.06 -4.73
C GLU A 613 2.64 -23.06 -5.40
N LEU A 614 3.08 -21.81 -5.52
CA LEU A 614 2.41 -20.78 -6.29
C LEU A 614 3.27 -20.40 -7.49
N THR A 615 2.61 -20.25 -8.63
CA THR A 615 3.20 -19.78 -9.88
C THR A 615 2.97 -18.28 -10.03
N TYR A 616 3.71 -17.64 -10.93
CA TYR A 616 3.46 -16.25 -11.32
C TYR A 616 2.02 -16.03 -11.82
N ALA A 617 1.44 -17.02 -12.52
CA ALA A 617 0.06 -17.00 -12.98
C ALA A 617 -0.96 -16.95 -11.84
N ASP A 618 -0.70 -17.70 -10.76
CA ASP A 618 -1.57 -17.72 -9.58
C ASP A 618 -1.61 -16.34 -8.91
N TYR A 619 -0.50 -15.60 -8.90
CA TYR A 619 -0.46 -14.23 -8.41
C TYR A 619 -1.23 -13.25 -9.30
N LEU A 620 -1.07 -13.31 -10.63
CA LEU A 620 -1.85 -12.44 -11.52
C LEU A 620 -3.36 -12.66 -11.39
N ARG A 621 -3.81 -13.91 -11.21
CA ARG A 621 -5.22 -14.24 -10.91
C ARG A 621 -5.70 -13.56 -9.63
N LEU A 622 -4.86 -13.52 -8.59
CA LEU A 622 -5.19 -12.84 -7.33
C LEU A 622 -5.26 -11.33 -7.49
N PHE A 623 -4.34 -10.73 -8.26
CA PHE A 623 -4.36 -9.29 -8.47
C PHE A 623 -5.53 -8.84 -9.35
N LEU A 624 -5.96 -9.67 -10.29
CA LEU A 624 -7.21 -9.43 -11.01
C LEU A 624 -8.40 -9.33 -10.05
N VAL A 625 -8.41 -10.10 -8.95
CA VAL A 625 -9.42 -9.99 -7.89
C VAL A 625 -9.23 -8.75 -7.03
N LEU A 626 -7.99 -8.47 -6.58
CA LEU A 626 -7.66 -7.32 -5.74
C LEU A 626 -8.08 -5.99 -6.40
N HIS A 627 -7.87 -5.89 -7.72
CA HIS A 627 -8.23 -4.71 -8.50
C HIS A 627 -9.72 -4.71 -8.93
N GLY A 628 -10.56 -5.60 -8.39
CA GLY A 628 -12.00 -5.73 -8.73
C GLY A 628 -12.25 -6.21 -10.17
N SER A 629 -13.43 -5.99 -10.76
CA SER A 629 -13.64 -6.25 -12.21
C SER A 629 -12.91 -5.25 -13.11
N GLY A 630 -12.31 -4.19 -12.55
CA GLY A 630 -11.67 -3.12 -13.29
C GLY A 630 -12.62 -2.28 -14.14
N GLY A 631 -13.93 -2.38 -13.91
CA GLY A 631 -14.95 -1.57 -14.54
C GLY A 631 -14.88 -1.56 -16.07
N GLN A 632 -15.30 -0.44 -16.65
CA GLN A 632 -15.32 -0.26 -18.11
C GLN A 632 -13.90 -0.10 -18.69
N ALA A 633 -12.95 0.42 -17.91
CA ALA A 633 -11.56 0.64 -18.33
C ALA A 633 -10.80 -0.67 -18.60
N ARG A 634 -10.88 -1.64 -17.69
CA ARG A 634 -10.25 -2.96 -17.91
C ARG A 634 -10.90 -3.69 -19.08
N THR A 635 -12.24 -3.65 -19.18
CA THR A 635 -12.96 -4.28 -20.29
C THR A 635 -12.52 -3.68 -21.63
N ALA A 636 -12.31 -2.37 -21.69
CA ALA A 636 -11.75 -1.71 -22.87
C ALA A 636 -10.33 -2.19 -23.20
N ARG A 637 -9.45 -2.38 -22.20
CA ARG A 637 -8.10 -2.95 -22.41
C ARG A 637 -8.15 -4.39 -22.92
N VAL A 638 -9.06 -5.21 -22.41
CA VAL A 638 -9.29 -6.58 -22.91
C VAL A 638 -9.69 -6.56 -24.39
N ILE A 639 -10.67 -5.73 -24.75
CA ILE A 639 -11.13 -5.54 -26.15
C ILE A 639 -9.98 -5.04 -27.03
N ALA A 640 -9.23 -4.03 -26.58
CA ALA A 640 -8.11 -3.47 -27.31
C ALA A 640 -7.00 -4.49 -27.60
N VAL A 641 -6.69 -5.37 -26.64
CA VAL A 641 -5.71 -6.44 -26.86
C VAL A 641 -6.23 -7.45 -27.90
N ILE A 642 -7.53 -7.76 -27.92
CA ILE A 642 -8.13 -8.62 -28.94
C ILE A 642 -8.05 -7.97 -30.33
N GLU A 643 -8.43 -6.69 -30.44
CA GLU A 643 -8.37 -5.92 -31.69
C GLU A 643 -6.93 -5.83 -32.21
N HIS A 644 -5.97 -5.55 -31.33
CA HIS A 644 -4.55 -5.53 -31.67
C HIS A 644 -4.06 -6.87 -32.22
N ASN A 645 -4.41 -7.97 -31.56
CA ASN A 645 -3.96 -9.31 -31.91
C ASN A 645 -4.61 -9.89 -33.17
N THR A 646 -5.86 -9.50 -33.45
CA THR A 646 -6.65 -10.07 -34.55
C THR A 646 -6.71 -9.15 -35.76
N GLY A 647 -6.45 -7.85 -35.57
CA GLY A 647 -6.69 -6.82 -36.56
C GLY A 647 -8.17 -6.54 -36.83
N ALA A 648 -9.08 -7.18 -36.08
CA ALA A 648 -10.52 -6.93 -36.18
C ALA A 648 -10.89 -5.63 -35.44
N ASP A 649 -11.86 -4.89 -35.97
CA ASP A 649 -12.50 -3.78 -35.27
C ASP A 649 -13.80 -4.30 -34.64
N LEU A 650 -13.77 -4.56 -33.33
CA LEU A 650 -14.88 -5.19 -32.62
C LEU A 650 -16.11 -4.30 -32.56
N SER A 651 -15.98 -2.98 -32.73
CA SER A 651 -17.14 -2.07 -32.86
C SER A 651 -17.98 -2.37 -34.11
N ASN A 652 -17.42 -3.08 -35.08
CA ASN A 652 -18.08 -3.50 -36.32
C ASN A 652 -18.33 -5.02 -36.41
N VAL A 653 -17.84 -5.81 -35.45
CA VAL A 653 -18.07 -7.26 -35.41
C VAL A 653 -19.45 -7.55 -34.85
N ALA A 654 -20.36 -7.93 -35.75
CA ALA A 654 -21.75 -8.22 -35.38
C ALA A 654 -21.88 -9.51 -34.55
N THR A 655 -22.65 -9.44 -33.46
CA THR A 655 -22.98 -10.56 -32.58
C THR A 655 -24.47 -10.89 -32.58
N GLY A 656 -25.30 -9.95 -33.05
CA GLY A 656 -26.74 -10.09 -33.26
C GLY A 656 -27.15 -9.71 -34.67
N LEU A 657 -27.97 -10.56 -35.30
CA LEU A 657 -28.47 -10.38 -36.66
C LEU A 657 -29.99 -10.32 -36.69
N SER A 658 -30.52 -9.33 -37.42
CA SER A 658 -31.92 -9.24 -37.80
C SER A 658 -32.05 -9.61 -39.28
N GLY A 659 -32.73 -10.71 -39.58
CA GLY A 659 -33.04 -11.11 -40.94
C GLY A 659 -34.44 -10.65 -41.33
N GLU A 660 -34.53 -9.90 -42.42
CA GLU A 660 -35.80 -9.58 -43.05
C GLU A 660 -35.99 -10.40 -44.33
N MET A 661 -37.13 -11.08 -44.43
CA MET A 661 -37.49 -11.85 -45.61
C MET A 661 -38.88 -11.47 -46.10
N THR A 662 -38.95 -10.96 -47.31
CA THR A 662 -40.20 -10.77 -48.03
C THR A 662 -40.45 -11.97 -48.91
N SER A 663 -41.58 -12.65 -48.66
CA SER A 663 -41.99 -13.82 -49.41
C SER A 663 -43.43 -13.65 -49.88
N SER A 664 -43.81 -14.39 -50.92
CA SER A 664 -45.13 -14.35 -51.51
C SER A 664 -45.69 -15.75 -51.75
N VAL A 665 -47.02 -15.90 -51.72
CA VAL A 665 -47.73 -17.12 -52.09
C VAL A 665 -48.87 -16.80 -53.07
N ASN A 666 -49.11 -17.68 -54.04
CA ASN A 666 -50.22 -17.52 -54.98
C ASN A 666 -51.59 -17.72 -54.32
N LEU A 667 -52.52 -16.81 -54.59
CA LEU A 667 -53.94 -16.96 -54.22
C LEU A 667 -54.65 -17.78 -55.30
N TRP A 668 -55.54 -18.69 -54.92
CA TRP A 668 -56.21 -19.58 -55.88
C TRP A 668 -57.57 -19.07 -56.32
N PHE A 669 -58.32 -18.40 -55.44
CA PHE A 669 -59.74 -18.15 -55.71
C PHE A 669 -60.12 -16.68 -55.62
N LEU A 670 -59.72 -15.96 -54.57
CA LEU A 670 -60.30 -14.63 -54.28
C LEU A 670 -59.24 -13.52 -54.05
N PRO A 671 -58.37 -13.19 -55.02
CA PRO A 671 -57.36 -12.14 -54.86
C PRO A 671 -57.92 -10.76 -54.53
N GLY A 672 -59.05 -10.38 -55.16
CA GLY A 672 -59.70 -9.09 -54.94
C GLY A 672 -60.24 -8.92 -53.52
N LEU A 673 -60.82 -9.99 -52.95
CA LEU A 673 -61.35 -9.97 -51.59
C LEU A 673 -60.22 -9.95 -50.55
N MET A 674 -59.15 -10.70 -50.78
CA MET A 674 -57.96 -10.66 -49.93
C MET A 674 -57.30 -9.29 -49.94
N ARG A 675 -57.29 -8.59 -51.09
CA ARG A 675 -56.84 -7.21 -51.18
C ARG A 675 -57.67 -6.27 -50.29
N SER A 676 -59.00 -6.43 -50.28
CA SER A 676 -59.86 -5.67 -49.35
C SER A 676 -59.54 -5.98 -47.89
N PHE A 677 -59.27 -7.25 -47.53
CA PHE A 677 -58.90 -7.63 -46.16
C PHE A 677 -57.54 -7.08 -45.72
N THR A 678 -56.58 -6.97 -46.63
CA THR A 678 -55.31 -6.27 -46.34
C THR A 678 -55.52 -4.76 -46.16
N ALA A 679 -56.40 -4.14 -46.95
CA ALA A 679 -56.70 -2.70 -46.86
C ALA A 679 -57.46 -2.31 -45.59
N THR A 680 -58.26 -3.22 -45.03
CA THR A 680 -58.98 -3.03 -43.76
C THR A 680 -58.17 -3.46 -42.52
N GLY A 681 -56.93 -3.94 -42.70
CA GLY A 681 -56.05 -4.38 -41.61
C GLY A 681 -56.38 -5.76 -41.02
N ILE A 682 -57.28 -6.53 -41.64
CA ILE A 682 -57.62 -7.90 -41.20
C ILE A 682 -56.46 -8.87 -41.46
N LEU A 683 -55.68 -8.63 -42.52
CA LEU A 683 -54.47 -9.37 -42.86
C LEU A 683 -53.26 -8.44 -42.85
N SER A 684 -52.15 -8.88 -42.24
CA SER A 684 -50.93 -8.07 -42.04
C SER A 684 -49.97 -8.02 -43.25
N GLY A 685 -50.45 -8.38 -44.44
CA GLY A 685 -49.63 -8.43 -45.66
C GLY A 685 -50.21 -7.55 -46.77
N LYS A 686 -49.76 -7.74 -48.00
CA LYS A 686 -50.25 -7.01 -49.19
C LYS A 686 -50.58 -7.99 -50.31
N VAL A 687 -51.54 -7.64 -51.18
CA VAL A 687 -51.88 -8.47 -52.35
C VAL A 687 -51.44 -7.78 -53.64
N LYS A 688 -50.42 -8.34 -54.29
CA LYS A 688 -49.81 -7.85 -55.53
C LYS A 688 -49.80 -8.97 -56.57
N ASP A 689 -50.25 -8.66 -57.79
CA ASP A 689 -50.24 -9.58 -58.94
C ASP A 689 -50.82 -10.99 -58.67
N GLY A 690 -51.93 -11.06 -57.92
CA GLY A 690 -52.60 -12.32 -57.58
C GLY A 690 -51.89 -13.16 -56.49
N ARG A 691 -50.88 -12.59 -55.82
CA ARG A 691 -50.14 -13.22 -54.73
C ARG A 691 -50.33 -12.43 -53.44
N TYR A 692 -50.35 -13.13 -52.31
CA TYR A 692 -50.25 -12.52 -50.99
C TYR A 692 -48.78 -12.46 -50.59
N GLU A 693 -48.30 -11.27 -50.27
CA GLU A 693 -46.91 -10.95 -49.93
C GLU A 693 -46.83 -10.51 -48.47
N LYS A 694 -45.82 -11.00 -47.76
CA LYS A 694 -45.55 -10.64 -46.38
C LYS A 694 -44.05 -10.61 -46.10
N THR A 695 -43.64 -9.60 -45.33
CA THR A 695 -42.31 -9.50 -44.75
C THR A 695 -42.30 -10.08 -43.34
N GLN A 696 -41.32 -10.94 -43.07
CA GLN A 696 -41.04 -11.48 -41.75
C GLN A 696 -39.69 -10.92 -41.29
N THR A 697 -39.63 -10.36 -40.09
CA THR A 697 -38.40 -9.85 -39.46
C THR A 697 -38.10 -10.72 -38.24
N ILE A 698 -36.92 -11.34 -38.20
CA ILE A 698 -36.48 -12.23 -37.12
C ILE A 698 -35.12 -11.76 -36.62
N GLY A 699 -34.99 -11.51 -35.32
CA GLY A 699 -33.71 -11.22 -34.66
C GLY A 699 -33.18 -12.42 -33.89
N SER A 700 -31.86 -12.64 -33.91
CA SER A 700 -31.16 -13.61 -33.04
C SER A 700 -29.73 -13.15 -32.78
N SER A 701 -29.18 -13.48 -31.62
CA SER A 701 -27.80 -13.20 -31.21
C SER A 701 -27.06 -14.46 -30.75
N TYR A 702 -25.73 -14.35 -30.68
CA TYR A 702 -24.93 -15.27 -29.87
C TYR A 702 -25.09 -14.90 -28.39
N GLY A 703 -25.43 -15.90 -27.57
CA GLY A 703 -25.71 -15.74 -26.14
C GLY A 703 -27.18 -15.52 -25.85
#